data_AF-A0A661XYX3-F1
#
_entry.id   AF-A0A661XYX3-F1
#
_cell.length_a   1.000
_cell.length_b   1.000
_cell.length_c   1.000
_cell.angle_alpha   90.00
_cell.angle_beta   90.00
_cell.angle_gamma   90.00
#
_symmetry.space_group_name_H-M   'P 1'
#
loop_
_entity.id
_entity.type
_entity.pdbx_description
1 polymer ?
#
loop_
_entity_poly.entity_id
_entity_poly.type
_entity_poly.pdbx_seq_one_letter_code
_entity_poly.pdbx_strand_id
1 'polypeptide(L)'
;IRPFPEKAIINALKGRKNVIILERTDEQLSGDNALTRDIRSALGKAEANHRDLSFAGLPSIDPKTEMPHIFSGVYGLGSRDFRPEHIIGAYYYSIGKVSRQDGKKAKDGVSFFYLGIDHPYNVTSDVDTSGLPKRSIAVRFHSIGGWGMITTGKNLGMILGEFSNYIAERDGLKEEDGSPKEVIHISANPKYGSEKKGAPTNYFMVAAPERIRVNCDLHHVNVVLCPDPKIFLHTNPLQGLREGGSFIWESSEKDPAVVWERIPVKYRQEVIDKKINIYTLPGFDIAKSATKREELQTRMQGNAFLGGFFGVSTFLKDNNIPSEEFLKTVNEQYEKKFGRFGAAVVESNMMVMQAGFEQTMKIPLGDVNAPDRSSFIGTVVSPCEVDVSDEDLYGGYEKAPMFKMSTFDKEFRSGLGYDQPASVLASVGFVAAATGATASKYVARREVPRLIMKNCTQCMDCITVCPDTALPNTAQDLSVVIGTAARHYISDETDRNSVLAGLEDLEKTVRAEMIVHANIKGDDLLFTDIVLNNIVELGLLTKDSVAFDQLSEIITTLPFAYHKSKTIFGVKEKREPGQGGVFGIFVNDLCKGCAACVEACGHDALEMINETEDVHAEYKSTMNFLDLLSNTPRKYLGLFDPENPEKSKAAALQNHMMVKSVYDGLLSGDGACAGCGEKSILHSVASLTETMMRPMYHRKADRFNEKADLLEDVGMANLTALKEKDKAAYAAFRRSILHMIMGMGAENTKVTDQIIEKEFDGEDQDLINALIVVLRQEAFNHKSLQAIEGRFPNGMTAMAMTANTGCNTVYGSTSPNNPHPYPWMNSLFQDGATIGWLIGESFIYDHAKKSVIPERLTDMVINGFENSYSEKDYFKFTHFTDYDMTDNEVLEMPKVWAIGGDGGMGDIGFQNVSKVVLQNRPNVKILLLDTQVYSNTGGQNSDSSPMTGGFDMNQFGAASEGKQTERKSVAEAFLGGHGSPFVAQVSFANSATLFKALLDGLYYRGTAFFQTFTSCQPEHGIPDYASQIQALRLRDSRGMAEFVYNPSGGERYEDILNIKTNQAYNRDWATKMAPVTRKKYTFTVAHFTFTEARFRLHHKIVKPEAVKGMMSLEDKIEFVTMNDLIHRYHTDPNHRSFIPDFGIYTIDYDVDGNEVYHILSRQMVAFVVERRKAWRILQSRVGVENKDYSEQRELLARMDKDELTIADIMTERTASLN
;
A
#
# COMPACT_ATOMS: atom_id res chain seq x y z
N ILE A 1 36.63 2.04 12.77
CA ILE A 1 37.13 1.68 14.12
C ILE A 1 38.12 0.52 14.09
N ARG A 2 38.02 -0.45 13.15
CA ARG A 2 38.97 -1.56 13.04
C ARG A 2 40.13 -1.24 12.08
N PRO A 3 41.39 -1.62 12.39
CA PRO A 3 41.85 -2.25 13.64
C PRO A 3 41.70 -1.33 14.87
N PHE A 4 41.32 -1.91 16.02
CA PHE A 4 40.99 -1.13 17.23
C PHE A 4 42.25 -0.48 17.83
N PRO A 5 42.28 0.87 18.05
CA PRO A 5 43.50 1.58 18.42
C PRO A 5 43.79 1.54 19.93
N GLU A 6 44.06 0.35 20.46
CA GLU A 6 44.22 0.07 21.90
C GLU A 6 45.15 1.08 22.60
N LYS A 7 46.36 1.30 22.06
CA LYS A 7 47.35 2.23 22.65
C LYS A 7 46.80 3.65 22.83
N ALA A 8 46.11 4.18 21.81
CA ALA A 8 45.59 5.54 21.84
C ALA A 8 44.45 5.67 22.84
N ILE A 9 43.56 4.67 22.88
CA ILE A 9 42.44 4.61 23.83
C ILE A 9 42.95 4.51 25.27
N ILE A 10 43.86 3.59 25.57
CA ILE A 10 44.43 3.44 26.91
C ILE A 10 45.06 4.77 27.35
N ASN A 11 45.87 5.42 26.50
CA ASN A 11 46.48 6.71 26.80
C ASN A 11 45.44 7.82 27.07
N ALA A 12 44.32 7.84 26.34
CA ALA A 12 43.28 8.85 26.52
C ALA A 12 42.48 8.66 27.82
N LEU A 13 42.26 7.40 28.21
CA LEU A 13 41.41 7.02 29.35
C LEU A 13 42.19 6.89 30.67
N LYS A 14 43.51 6.69 30.60
CA LYS A 14 44.39 6.59 31.75
C LYS A 14 44.22 7.79 32.70
N GLY A 15 43.95 7.52 33.98
CA GLY A 15 43.78 8.53 35.03
C GLY A 15 42.44 9.27 35.02
N ARG A 16 41.50 8.92 34.13
CA ARG A 16 40.13 9.45 34.17
C ARG A 16 39.35 8.75 35.28
N LYS A 17 38.43 9.48 35.94
CA LYS A 17 37.62 8.91 37.04
C LYS A 17 36.45 8.09 36.53
N ASN A 18 35.62 8.72 35.70
CA ASN A 18 34.47 8.10 35.04
C ASN A 18 34.63 8.25 33.53
N VAL A 19 34.35 7.18 32.80
CA VAL A 19 34.33 7.18 31.33
C VAL A 19 32.98 6.64 30.90
N ILE A 20 32.29 7.41 30.06
CA ILE A 20 30.99 7.03 29.49
C ILE A 20 31.21 6.60 28.04
N ILE A 21 30.77 5.40 27.71
CA ILE A 21 30.83 4.84 26.36
C ILE A 21 29.40 4.79 25.84
N LEU A 22 29.13 5.54 24.77
CA LEU A 22 27.82 5.57 24.14
C LEU A 22 27.86 4.81 22.82
N GLU A 23 26.95 3.86 22.65
CA GLU A 23 26.91 2.97 21.49
C GLU A 23 25.54 3.03 20.80
N ARG A 24 25.56 3.04 19.45
CA ARG A 24 24.36 2.98 18.62
C ARG A 24 24.05 1.53 18.22
N THR A 25 24.07 0.64 19.20
CA THR A 25 23.80 -0.80 19.09
C THR A 25 23.40 -1.35 20.46
N ASP A 26 22.66 -2.46 20.48
CA ASP A 26 22.29 -3.18 21.71
C ASP A 26 22.39 -4.69 21.47
N GLU A 27 23.39 -5.33 22.05
CA GLU A 27 23.59 -6.79 22.04
C GLU A 27 23.00 -7.39 23.34
N GLN A 28 21.68 -7.55 23.39
CA GLN A 28 20.90 -7.84 24.61
C GLN A 28 21.32 -9.09 25.41
N LEU A 29 21.91 -10.09 24.75
CA LEU A 29 22.41 -11.31 25.41
C LEU A 29 23.91 -11.25 25.77
N SER A 30 24.59 -10.15 25.44
CA SER A 30 25.98 -9.92 25.77
C SER A 30 26.14 -9.23 27.12
N GLY A 31 27.27 -9.44 27.81
CA GLY A 31 27.56 -8.76 29.07
C GLY A 31 27.91 -7.27 28.93
N ASP A 32 28.41 -6.86 27.76
CA ASP A 32 28.71 -5.48 27.39
C ASP A 32 28.61 -5.37 25.85
N ASN A 33 28.17 -4.20 25.37
CA ASN A 33 28.16 -3.88 23.94
C ASN A 33 29.59 -3.85 23.34
N ALA A 34 29.68 -3.95 22.01
CA ALA A 34 30.92 -4.24 21.31
C ALA A 34 32.08 -3.26 21.59
N LEU A 35 31.84 -1.95 21.58
CA LEU A 35 32.88 -0.95 21.84
C LEU A 35 33.28 -0.94 23.31
N THR A 36 32.30 -1.08 24.22
CA THR A 36 32.56 -1.20 25.65
C THR A 36 33.44 -2.41 25.96
N ARG A 37 33.12 -3.57 25.36
CA ARG A 37 33.91 -4.80 25.47
C ARG A 37 35.34 -4.61 24.98
N ASP A 38 35.55 -3.94 23.85
CA ASP A 38 36.90 -3.65 23.33
C ASP A 38 37.69 -2.72 24.25
N ILE A 39 37.05 -1.67 24.77
CA ILE A 39 37.69 -0.72 25.69
C ILE A 39 38.07 -1.42 26.99
N ARG A 40 37.17 -2.22 27.57
CA ARG A 40 37.46 -3.03 28.76
C ARG A 40 38.59 -4.01 28.52
N SER A 41 38.61 -4.68 27.36
CA SER A 41 39.72 -5.57 26.96
C SER A 41 41.05 -4.82 26.86
N ALA A 42 41.09 -3.66 26.20
CA ALA A 42 42.30 -2.84 26.08
C ALA A 42 42.81 -2.35 27.45
N LEU A 43 41.90 -1.92 28.33
CA LEU A 43 42.24 -1.53 29.70
C LEU A 43 42.71 -2.74 30.54
N GLY A 44 42.10 -3.91 30.38
CA GLY A 44 42.56 -5.15 31.02
C GLY A 44 43.95 -5.58 30.56
N LYS A 45 44.29 -5.40 29.27
CA LYS A 45 45.66 -5.60 28.76
C LYS A 45 46.64 -4.58 29.36
N ALA A 46 46.23 -3.31 29.49
CA ALA A 46 47.03 -2.29 30.14
C ALA A 46 47.28 -2.60 31.63
N GLU A 47 46.27 -3.17 32.31
CA GLU A 47 46.39 -3.61 33.70
C GLU A 47 47.36 -4.79 33.81
N ALA A 48 47.27 -5.77 32.90
CA ALA A 48 48.23 -6.86 32.83
C ALA A 48 49.66 -6.34 32.59
N ASN A 49 49.84 -5.29 31.78
CA ASN A 49 51.12 -4.62 31.60
C ASN A 49 51.66 -3.95 32.86
N HIS A 50 50.79 -3.48 33.75
CA HIS A 50 51.22 -2.95 35.05
C HIS A 50 51.76 -4.05 35.97
N ARG A 51 51.30 -5.30 35.81
CA ARG A 51 51.77 -6.45 36.59
C ARG A 51 53.05 -7.04 35.99
N ASP A 52 53.02 -7.42 34.71
CA ASP A 52 54.03 -8.29 34.10
C ASP A 52 54.52 -7.87 32.70
N LEU A 53 54.16 -6.66 32.20
CA LEU A 53 54.49 -6.19 30.82
C LEU A 53 54.09 -7.18 29.70
N SER A 54 52.98 -7.90 29.86
CA SER A 54 52.53 -9.03 29.01
C SER A 54 52.18 -8.70 27.55
N PHE A 55 51.99 -7.42 27.19
CA PHE A 55 51.52 -6.97 25.88
C PHE A 55 52.42 -5.85 25.33
N ALA A 56 53.32 -6.21 24.40
CA ALA A 56 54.28 -5.28 23.81
C ALA A 56 53.58 -4.12 23.05
N GLY A 57 54.10 -2.90 23.21
CA GLY A 57 53.62 -1.71 22.51
C GLY A 57 52.40 -1.02 23.14
N LEU A 58 51.77 -1.62 24.16
CA LEU A 58 50.67 -1.02 24.92
C LEU A 58 51.17 -0.35 26.22
N PRO A 59 50.57 0.77 26.65
CA PRO A 59 50.93 1.42 27.92
C PRO A 59 50.37 0.63 29.12
N SER A 60 51.02 0.77 30.29
CA SER A 60 50.51 0.20 31.55
C SER A 60 49.52 1.14 32.25
N ILE A 61 48.60 0.58 33.04
CA ILE A 61 47.66 1.33 33.89
C ILE A 61 47.63 0.72 35.30
N ASP A 62 47.83 1.54 36.34
CA ASP A 62 47.65 1.10 37.73
C ASP A 62 46.14 0.94 38.04
N PRO A 63 45.66 -0.27 38.37
CA PRO A 63 44.24 -0.50 38.64
C PRO A 63 43.71 0.27 39.85
N LYS A 64 44.56 0.70 40.79
CA LYS A 64 44.14 1.42 42.01
C LYS A 64 44.00 2.92 41.81
N THR A 65 44.84 3.52 40.96
CA THR A 65 44.96 4.99 40.86
C THR A 65 44.60 5.52 39.47
N GLU A 66 44.73 4.70 38.43
CA GLU A 66 44.62 5.14 37.03
C GLU A 66 43.46 4.51 36.25
N MET A 67 42.85 3.42 36.75
CA MET A 67 41.74 2.74 36.08
C MET A 67 40.41 3.51 36.24
N PRO A 68 39.73 3.88 35.13
CA PRO A 68 38.44 4.55 35.20
C PRO A 68 37.29 3.60 35.54
N HIS A 69 36.24 4.13 36.18
CA HIS A 69 34.94 3.49 36.21
C HIS A 69 34.24 3.65 34.85
N ILE A 70 33.92 2.52 34.22
CA ILE A 70 33.27 2.48 32.91
C ILE A 70 31.75 2.43 33.04
N PHE A 71 31.10 3.41 32.43
CA PHE A 71 29.67 3.47 32.20
C PHE A 71 29.37 3.16 30.72
N SER A 72 28.30 2.41 30.47
CA SER A 72 27.86 2.03 29.12
C SER A 72 26.47 2.55 28.87
N GLY A 73 26.26 3.19 27.73
CA GLY A 73 24.96 3.73 27.33
C GLY A 73 24.58 3.36 25.91
N VAL A 74 23.30 3.09 25.67
CA VAL A 74 22.75 2.89 24.32
C VAL A 74 21.95 4.11 23.90
N TYR A 75 22.13 4.55 22.66
CA TYR A 75 21.40 5.69 22.09
C TYR A 75 21.11 5.50 20.61
N GLY A 76 20.13 6.23 20.06
CA GLY A 76 20.00 6.42 18.62
C GLY A 76 19.62 5.22 17.75
N LEU A 77 19.21 4.09 18.34
CA LEU A 77 18.74 2.92 17.59
C LEU A 77 17.55 3.30 16.69
N GLY A 78 17.53 2.83 15.45
CA GLY A 78 16.45 3.19 14.50
C GLY A 78 16.31 4.69 14.26
N SER A 79 17.40 5.45 14.43
CA SER A 79 17.40 6.92 14.35
C SER A 79 16.59 7.62 15.44
N ARG A 80 16.39 6.97 16.60
CA ARG A 80 15.83 7.61 17.79
C ARG A 80 16.60 8.87 18.14
N ASP A 81 15.88 9.91 18.55
CA ASP A 81 16.47 11.23 18.68
C ASP A 81 17.47 11.28 19.86
N PHE A 82 18.57 11.99 19.65
CA PHE A 82 19.66 12.10 20.62
C PHE A 82 20.02 13.56 20.86
N ARG A 83 19.47 14.10 21.95
CA ARG A 83 19.46 15.52 22.25
C ARG A 83 20.45 15.92 23.35
N PRO A 84 20.74 17.24 23.51
CA PRO A 84 21.66 17.73 24.54
C PRO A 84 21.35 17.26 25.96
N GLU A 85 20.07 17.17 26.35
CA GLU A 85 19.67 16.70 27.67
C GLU A 85 20.04 15.24 27.94
N HIS A 86 20.17 14.40 26.90
CA HIS A 86 20.60 13.01 27.05
C HIS A 86 22.10 12.93 27.33
N ILE A 87 22.91 13.77 26.68
CA ILE A 87 24.34 13.87 26.93
C ILE A 87 24.59 14.38 28.36
N ILE A 88 23.87 15.44 28.76
CA ILE A 88 23.96 16.01 30.11
C ILE A 88 23.47 14.99 31.14
N GLY A 89 22.38 14.28 30.84
CA GLY A 89 21.82 13.22 31.68
C GLY A 89 22.83 12.11 31.93
N ALA A 90 23.45 11.57 30.88
CA ALA A 90 24.51 10.56 30.98
C ALA A 90 25.66 11.03 31.89
N TYR A 91 26.11 12.27 31.70
CA TYR A 91 27.14 12.88 32.55
C TYR A 91 26.68 12.97 34.01
N TYR A 92 25.49 13.52 34.27
CA TYR A 92 24.92 13.65 35.62
C TYR A 92 24.73 12.31 36.31
N TYR A 93 24.33 11.27 35.57
CA TYR A 93 24.19 9.92 36.10
C TYR A 93 25.54 9.35 36.54
N SER A 94 26.58 9.51 35.72
CA SER A 94 27.94 9.02 36.04
C SER A 94 28.52 9.63 37.32
N ILE A 95 28.08 10.83 37.70
CA ILE A 95 28.49 11.53 38.94
C ILE A 95 27.42 11.46 40.04
N GLY A 96 26.36 10.66 39.87
CA GLY A 96 25.34 10.39 40.88
C GLY A 96 24.32 11.53 41.13
N LYS A 97 24.24 12.53 40.24
CA LYS A 97 23.28 13.65 40.36
C LYS A 97 21.85 13.24 40.03
N VAL A 98 21.67 12.40 39.01
CA VAL A 98 20.37 11.87 38.60
C VAL A 98 20.33 10.35 38.78
N SER A 99 19.13 9.80 38.91
CA SER A 99 18.89 8.35 38.83
C SER A 99 18.41 7.98 37.43
N ARG A 100 18.41 6.69 37.13
CA ARG A 100 17.57 6.16 36.04
C ARG A 100 16.09 6.32 36.40
N GLN A 101 15.21 6.11 35.43
CA GLN A 101 13.76 6.10 35.65
C GLN A 101 13.33 5.06 36.71
N ASP A 102 13.97 3.89 36.79
CA ASP A 102 13.71 2.86 37.82
C ASP A 102 14.27 3.19 39.21
N GLY A 103 14.78 4.41 39.41
CA GLY A 103 15.27 4.91 40.70
C GLY A 103 16.71 4.55 41.05
N LYS A 104 17.35 3.63 40.31
CA LYS A 104 18.74 3.23 40.59
C LYS A 104 19.74 4.31 40.19
N LYS A 105 20.79 4.48 40.98
CA LYS A 105 21.90 5.44 40.79
C LYS A 105 23.22 4.71 40.56
N ALA A 106 24.22 5.42 40.03
CA ALA A 106 25.56 4.89 39.84
C ALA A 106 26.17 4.28 41.13
N LYS A 107 25.85 4.84 42.31
CA LYS A 107 26.32 4.31 43.61
C LYS A 107 25.75 2.93 43.96
N ASP A 108 24.67 2.51 43.30
CA ASP A 108 24.02 1.21 43.53
C ASP A 108 24.66 0.09 42.67
N GLY A 109 25.82 0.38 42.05
CA GLY A 109 26.60 -0.59 41.26
C GLY A 109 26.09 -0.80 39.83
N VAL A 110 25.13 0.01 39.38
CA VAL A 110 24.62 -0.02 37.99
C VAL A 110 25.35 1.00 37.11
N SER A 111 25.95 0.51 36.03
CA SER A 111 26.73 1.33 35.09
C SER A 111 26.11 1.41 33.68
N PHE A 112 25.01 0.68 33.43
CA PHE A 112 24.31 0.62 32.16
C PHE A 112 23.01 1.44 32.14
N PHE A 113 22.76 2.16 31.04
CA PHE A 113 21.56 2.96 30.82
C PHE A 113 21.19 3.13 29.34
N TYR A 114 19.95 3.55 29.07
CA TYR A 114 19.52 4.01 27.75
C TYR A 114 19.39 5.54 27.72
N LEU A 115 19.43 6.12 26.53
CA LEU A 115 19.27 7.55 26.30
C LEU A 115 18.25 7.80 25.18
N GLY A 116 17.32 8.73 25.40
CA GLY A 116 16.39 9.22 24.37
C GLY A 116 15.24 8.29 24.02
N ILE A 117 14.90 7.37 24.92
CA ILE A 117 13.72 6.51 24.84
C ILE A 117 13.04 6.44 26.19
N ASP A 118 11.72 6.25 26.20
CA ASP A 118 11.00 5.94 27.43
C ASP A 118 11.22 4.46 27.78
N HIS A 119 12.06 4.23 28.79
CA HIS A 119 12.54 2.89 29.18
C HIS A 119 12.97 2.91 30.65
N PRO A 120 12.74 1.86 31.46
CA PRO A 120 13.09 1.86 32.89
C PRO A 120 14.54 2.25 33.22
N TYR A 121 15.48 1.98 32.31
CA TYR A 121 16.90 2.33 32.46
C TYR A 121 17.30 3.65 31.76
N ASN A 122 16.33 4.43 31.29
CA ASN A 122 16.56 5.73 30.68
C ASN A 122 17.16 6.71 31.69
N VAL A 123 18.07 7.54 31.20
CA VAL A 123 18.69 8.64 31.93
C VAL A 123 18.51 9.91 31.12
N THR A 124 17.95 10.95 31.75
CA THR A 124 17.80 12.26 31.13
C THR A 124 18.06 13.37 32.13
N SER A 125 18.36 14.56 31.61
CA SER A 125 18.53 15.80 32.38
C SER A 125 17.28 16.66 32.25
N ASP A 126 16.98 17.45 33.27
CA ASP A 126 15.94 18.49 33.27
C ASP A 126 16.38 19.78 32.55
N VAL A 127 17.68 19.93 32.29
CA VAL A 127 18.26 21.04 31.51
C VAL A 127 17.72 21.05 30.07
N ASP A 128 16.80 21.97 29.79
CA ASP A 128 16.30 22.24 28.45
C ASP A 128 17.14 23.33 27.76
N THR A 129 17.95 22.94 26.76
CA THR A 129 18.79 23.85 26.00
C THR A 129 18.82 23.46 24.52
N SER A 130 18.79 24.45 23.63
CA SER A 130 18.87 24.21 22.19
C SER A 130 20.27 23.76 21.74
N GLY A 131 21.33 24.18 22.46
CA GLY A 131 22.72 24.01 22.04
C GLY A 131 23.10 24.76 20.75
N LEU A 132 22.19 25.54 20.17
CA LEU A 132 22.43 26.31 18.95
C LEU A 132 23.23 27.59 19.24
N PRO A 133 24.07 28.07 18.30
CA PRO A 133 24.73 29.38 18.43
C PRO A 133 23.74 30.51 18.70
N LYS A 134 24.19 31.56 19.38
CA LYS A 134 23.37 32.78 19.56
C LYS A 134 23.03 33.37 18.19
N ARG A 135 21.84 33.97 18.07
CA ARG A 135 21.29 34.52 16.82
C ARG A 135 21.03 33.48 15.71
N SER A 136 20.97 32.19 16.05
CA SER A 136 20.50 31.18 15.11
C SER A 136 19.02 31.37 14.80
N ILE A 137 18.64 31.11 13.54
CA ILE A 137 17.26 31.03 13.08
C ILE A 137 16.99 29.57 12.75
N ALA A 138 16.30 28.90 13.66
CA ALA A 138 15.79 27.54 13.47
C ALA A 138 14.40 27.59 12.82
N VAL A 139 14.24 26.85 11.73
CA VAL A 139 13.03 26.78 10.92
C VAL A 139 12.57 25.34 10.87
N ARG A 140 11.27 25.12 11.10
CA ARG A 140 10.61 23.85 10.80
C ARG A 140 9.56 24.06 9.74
N PHE A 141 9.49 23.14 8.80
CA PHE A 141 8.41 23.08 7.85
C PHE A 141 7.54 21.86 8.13
N HIS A 142 6.22 22.06 8.09
CA HIS A 142 5.20 21.03 8.25
C HIS A 142 4.39 20.92 6.97
N SER A 143 4.36 19.75 6.35
CA SER A 143 3.65 19.56 5.08
C SER A 143 3.17 18.12 4.92
N ILE A 144 2.55 17.84 3.78
CA ILE A 144 2.12 16.51 3.36
C ILE A 144 3.03 16.01 2.23
N GLY A 145 3.42 14.75 2.30
CA GLY A 145 4.25 14.08 1.30
C GLY A 145 3.63 14.19 -0.09
N GLY A 146 4.40 14.75 -1.04
CA GLY A 146 3.94 15.05 -2.41
C GLY A 146 3.74 16.53 -2.70
N TRP A 147 3.69 17.42 -1.69
CA TRP A 147 3.44 18.86 -1.88
C TRP A 147 4.70 19.71 -2.09
N GLY A 148 5.85 19.08 -2.35
CA GLY A 148 7.09 19.77 -2.75
C GLY A 148 7.95 20.35 -1.62
N MET A 149 7.59 20.12 -0.36
CA MET A 149 8.24 20.74 0.80
C MET A 149 9.76 20.54 0.88
N ILE A 150 10.25 19.35 0.54
CA ILE A 150 11.68 19.06 0.55
C ILE A 150 12.42 19.91 -0.49
N THR A 151 11.82 20.10 -1.67
CA THR A 151 12.38 20.97 -2.71
C THR A 151 12.42 22.41 -2.24
N THR A 152 11.38 22.86 -1.54
CA THR A 152 11.30 24.21 -0.95
C THR A 152 12.33 24.40 0.16
N GLY A 153 12.55 23.43 1.04
CA GLY A 153 13.63 23.47 2.05
C GLY A 153 15.02 23.55 1.41
N LYS A 154 15.26 22.79 0.33
CA LYS A 154 16.49 22.90 -0.48
C LYS A 154 16.63 24.28 -1.13
N ASN A 155 15.53 24.85 -1.65
CA ASN A 155 15.53 26.21 -2.21
C ASN A 155 15.95 27.22 -1.16
N LEU A 156 15.38 27.15 0.05
CA LEU A 156 15.74 28.06 1.13
C LEU A 156 17.23 27.96 1.47
N GLY A 157 17.77 26.73 1.58
CA GLY A 157 19.20 26.53 1.80
C GLY A 157 20.09 27.15 0.72
N MET A 158 19.72 27.01 -0.56
CA MET A 158 20.47 27.63 -1.67
C MET A 158 20.38 29.17 -1.64
N ILE A 159 19.20 29.73 -1.35
CA ILE A 159 19.01 31.19 -1.26
C ILE A 159 19.82 31.75 -0.08
N LEU A 160 19.80 31.09 1.08
CA LEU A 160 20.60 31.49 2.24
C LEU A 160 22.11 31.39 1.95
N GLY A 161 22.53 30.40 1.14
CA GLY A 161 23.90 30.27 0.66
C GLY A 161 24.33 31.47 -0.19
N GLU A 162 23.48 31.94 -1.10
CA GLU A 162 23.80 33.16 -1.87
C GLU A 162 23.79 34.42 -1.00
N PHE A 163 22.92 34.51 0.01
CA PHE A 163 23.01 35.61 0.98
C PHE A 163 24.31 35.56 1.79
N SER A 164 24.85 34.37 2.08
CA SER A 164 26.18 34.25 2.69
C SER A 164 27.26 34.84 1.78
N ASN A 165 27.21 34.54 0.47
CA ASN A 165 28.14 35.10 -0.51
C ASN A 165 28.03 36.62 -0.58
N TYR A 166 26.81 37.16 -0.69
CA TYR A 166 26.57 38.60 -0.72
C TYR A 166 27.13 39.31 0.52
N ILE A 167 26.88 38.76 1.72
CA ILE A 167 27.39 39.34 2.98
C ILE A 167 28.92 39.31 3.00
N ALA A 168 29.52 38.17 2.61
CA ALA A 168 30.96 38.04 2.56
C ALA A 168 31.60 39.03 1.58
N GLU A 169 31.00 39.23 0.40
CA GLU A 169 31.48 40.20 -0.59
C GLU A 169 31.32 41.63 -0.13
N ARG A 170 30.14 42.00 0.40
CA ARG A 170 29.84 43.32 0.96
C ARG A 170 30.82 43.69 2.07
N ASP A 171 31.16 42.73 2.93
CA ASP A 171 32.01 42.93 4.10
C ASP A 171 33.49 42.60 3.85
N GLY A 172 33.87 42.21 2.63
CA GLY A 172 35.25 41.91 2.23
C GLY A 172 35.86 40.67 2.89
N LEU A 173 35.03 39.68 3.26
CA LEU A 173 35.43 38.46 3.96
C LEU A 173 35.76 37.34 2.96
N LYS A 174 36.98 36.80 3.05
CA LYS A 174 37.46 35.71 2.17
C LYS A 174 38.06 34.55 2.97
N GLU A 175 37.96 33.35 2.42
CA GLU A 175 38.72 32.17 2.86
C GLU A 175 40.20 32.29 2.43
N GLU A 176 41.05 31.37 2.92
CA GLU A 176 42.47 31.31 2.58
C GLU A 176 42.73 31.11 1.07
N ASP A 177 41.80 30.48 0.35
CA ASP A 177 41.88 30.25 -1.10
C ASP A 177 41.34 31.43 -1.94
N GLY A 178 40.87 32.50 -1.30
CA GLY A 178 40.35 33.70 -1.95
C GLY A 178 38.86 33.65 -2.31
N SER A 179 38.17 32.53 -2.04
CA SER A 179 36.71 32.43 -2.18
C SER A 179 35.97 33.23 -1.09
N PRO A 180 34.68 33.60 -1.30
CA PRO A 180 33.89 34.25 -0.26
C PRO A 180 33.80 33.40 1.00
N LYS A 181 34.02 34.02 2.17
CA LYS A 181 33.95 33.33 3.45
C LYS A 181 32.54 32.80 3.74
N GLU A 182 32.41 31.62 4.34
CA GLU A 182 31.11 31.17 4.87
C GLU A 182 30.74 32.02 6.11
N VAL A 183 29.72 32.89 5.97
CA VAL A 183 29.23 33.77 7.04
C VAL A 183 27.93 33.25 7.65
N ILE A 184 27.13 32.54 6.85
CA ILE A 184 25.91 31.86 7.32
C ILE A 184 26.13 30.36 7.18
N HIS A 185 26.26 29.69 8.33
CA HIS A 185 26.31 28.24 8.39
C HIS A 185 24.91 27.65 8.36
N ILE A 186 24.69 26.68 7.46
CA ILE A 186 23.38 26.07 7.23
C ILE A 186 23.43 24.59 7.59
N SER A 187 22.49 24.14 8.41
CA SER A 187 22.23 22.72 8.66
C SER A 187 20.80 22.38 8.28
N ALA A 188 20.59 21.24 7.65
CA ALA A 188 19.27 20.76 7.26
C ALA A 188 19.11 19.27 7.58
N ASN A 189 17.96 18.91 8.16
CA ASN A 189 17.60 17.54 8.48
C ASN A 189 16.15 17.28 8.00
N PRO A 190 15.97 16.71 6.80
CA PRO A 190 14.64 16.33 6.32
C PRO A 190 14.17 15.04 7.00
N LYS A 191 12.92 15.03 7.49
CA LYS A 191 12.27 13.89 8.11
C LYS A 191 11.04 13.49 7.30
N TYR A 192 11.12 12.31 6.70
CA TYR A 192 10.10 11.77 5.81
C TYR A 192 9.19 10.81 6.56
N GLY A 193 7.91 10.79 6.20
CA GLY A 193 7.07 9.62 6.44
C GLY A 193 7.51 8.45 5.56
N SER A 194 7.21 7.24 5.99
CA SER A 194 7.39 6.02 5.18
C SER A 194 6.34 5.90 4.07
N GLU A 195 5.20 6.59 4.17
CA GLU A 195 4.23 6.66 3.07
C GLU A 195 4.81 7.50 1.92
N LYS A 196 4.71 6.98 0.68
CA LYS A 196 5.29 7.63 -0.51
C LYS A 196 4.64 8.96 -0.87
N LYS A 197 3.34 9.08 -0.60
CA LYS A 197 2.53 10.31 -0.74
C LYS A 197 1.52 10.32 0.40
N GLY A 198 1.15 11.50 0.90
CA GLY A 198 0.07 11.67 1.87
C GLY A 198 0.46 11.63 3.35
N ALA A 199 1.65 11.15 3.71
CA ALA A 199 2.12 11.23 5.10
C ALA A 199 2.61 12.64 5.49
N PRO A 200 2.41 13.05 6.75
CA PRO A 200 3.05 14.23 7.30
C PRO A 200 4.57 14.19 7.12
N THR A 201 5.14 15.28 6.61
CA THR A 201 6.56 15.44 6.32
C THR A 201 7.08 16.66 7.06
N ASN A 202 8.23 16.50 7.71
CA ASN A 202 8.91 17.56 8.42
C ASN A 202 10.22 17.91 7.72
N TYR A 203 10.55 19.20 7.65
CA TYR A 203 11.88 19.64 7.24
C TYR A 203 12.44 20.57 8.31
N PHE A 204 13.61 20.24 8.85
CA PHE A 204 14.28 21.08 9.82
C PHE A 204 15.45 21.78 9.17
N MET A 205 15.63 23.07 9.47
CA MET A 205 16.76 23.85 8.98
C MET A 205 17.20 24.85 10.03
N VAL A 206 18.51 25.08 10.12
CA VAL A 206 19.07 26.13 10.97
C VAL A 206 20.02 26.97 10.12
N ALA A 207 19.86 28.29 10.20
CA ALA A 207 20.84 29.26 9.75
C ALA A 207 21.50 29.91 10.97
N ALA A 208 22.83 29.90 11.04
CA ALA A 208 23.57 30.40 12.19
C ALA A 208 24.81 31.20 11.78
N PRO A 209 25.25 32.17 12.59
CA PRO A 209 26.48 32.93 12.34
C PRO A 209 27.77 32.13 12.63
N GLU A 210 27.63 30.95 13.24
CA GLU A 210 28.74 30.06 13.61
C GLU A 210 28.38 28.61 13.31
N ARG A 211 29.40 27.75 13.22
CA ARG A 211 29.23 26.33 12.92
C ARG A 211 28.27 25.63 13.87
N ILE A 212 27.23 25.03 13.30
CA ILE A 212 26.21 24.24 14.02
C ILE A 212 26.79 22.87 14.37
N ARG A 213 26.76 22.50 15.65
CA ARG A 213 27.27 21.20 16.16
C ARG A 213 26.17 20.25 16.65
N VAL A 214 24.95 20.75 16.75
CA VAL A 214 23.78 19.97 17.19
C VAL A 214 23.20 19.26 15.97
N ASN A 215 22.95 17.95 16.11
CA ASN A 215 22.36 17.11 15.06
C ASN A 215 21.26 16.23 15.68
N CYS A 216 20.11 16.85 15.97
CA CYS A 216 18.92 16.24 16.55
C CYS A 216 17.67 16.92 15.97
N ASP A 217 16.48 16.40 16.28
CA ASP A 217 15.23 17.10 15.95
C ASP A 217 15.15 18.44 16.72
N LEU A 218 14.63 19.49 16.07
CA LEU A 218 14.61 20.84 16.66
C LEU A 218 13.40 20.99 17.59
N HIS A 219 13.65 21.05 18.90
CA HIS A 219 12.66 21.39 19.93
C HIS A 219 12.61 22.88 20.27
N HIS A 220 13.47 23.68 19.62
CA HIS A 220 13.55 25.13 19.79
C HIS A 220 13.57 25.78 18.40
N VAL A 221 12.41 26.14 17.89
CA VAL A 221 12.25 26.74 16.54
C VAL A 221 11.79 28.19 16.63
N ASN A 222 12.28 29.02 15.72
CA ASN A 222 11.93 30.44 15.60
C ASN A 222 10.72 30.63 14.68
N VAL A 223 10.68 29.89 13.57
CA VAL A 223 9.65 30.00 12.54
C VAL A 223 9.17 28.62 12.15
N VAL A 224 7.85 28.44 12.08
CA VAL A 224 7.20 27.26 11.51
C VAL A 224 6.49 27.66 10.23
N LEU A 225 6.76 26.94 9.14
CA LEU A 225 6.17 27.15 7.82
C LEU A 225 5.28 25.95 7.50
N CYS A 226 3.97 26.19 7.34
CA CYS A 226 2.98 25.12 7.27
C CYS A 226 2.07 25.29 6.05
N PRO A 227 2.48 24.79 4.87
CA PRO A 227 1.63 24.67 3.68
C PRO A 227 0.44 23.70 3.83
N ASP A 228 0.21 23.11 5.00
CA ASP A 228 -0.90 22.21 5.27
C ASP A 228 -2.06 22.93 5.98
N PRO A 229 -3.22 23.12 5.31
CA PRO A 229 -4.38 23.78 5.92
C PRO A 229 -5.06 22.95 7.00
N LYS A 230 -4.84 21.62 7.05
CA LYS A 230 -5.49 20.68 7.97
C LYS A 230 -4.54 20.14 9.05
N ILE A 231 -3.42 20.83 9.29
CA ILE A 231 -2.31 20.37 10.13
C ILE A 231 -2.73 19.89 11.54
N PHE A 232 -3.71 20.55 12.16
CA PHE A 232 -4.17 20.24 13.51
C PHE A 232 -4.94 18.91 13.62
N LEU A 233 -5.36 18.32 12.50
CA LEU A 233 -6.02 17.01 12.48
C LEU A 233 -5.06 15.85 12.74
N HIS A 234 -3.75 16.05 12.52
CA HIS A 234 -2.79 14.94 12.58
C HIS A 234 -1.50 15.25 13.33
N THR A 235 -1.16 16.52 13.60
CA THR A 235 0.04 16.87 14.37
C THR A 235 -0.08 18.20 15.12
N ASN A 236 0.81 18.44 16.09
CA ASN A 236 0.94 19.74 16.76
C ASN A 236 2.01 20.60 16.07
N PRO A 237 1.63 21.59 15.23
CA PRO A 237 2.60 22.45 14.56
C PRO A 237 3.31 23.45 15.50
N LEU A 238 2.82 23.63 16.72
CA LEU A 238 3.35 24.59 17.70
C LEU A 238 4.44 23.98 18.59
N GLN A 239 4.57 22.65 18.61
CA GLN A 239 5.54 21.95 19.47
C GLN A 239 6.95 22.48 19.25
N GLY A 240 7.60 22.98 20.30
CA GLY A 240 8.96 23.52 20.24
C GLY A 240 9.09 24.93 19.67
N LEU A 241 7.98 25.59 19.30
CA LEU A 241 8.00 27.00 18.94
C LEU A 241 8.29 27.84 20.19
N ARG A 242 9.33 28.69 20.11
CA ARG A 242 9.78 29.53 21.22
C ARG A 242 8.81 30.66 21.53
N GLU A 243 8.96 31.27 22.70
CA GLU A 243 8.25 32.53 23.03
C GLU A 243 8.52 33.60 21.95
N GLY A 244 7.46 34.24 21.46
CA GLY A 244 7.50 35.22 20.38
C GLY A 244 7.82 34.64 18.99
N GLY A 245 7.86 33.31 18.83
CA GLY A 245 8.06 32.65 17.55
C GLY A 245 6.90 32.88 16.57
N SER A 246 7.14 32.60 15.29
CA SER A 246 6.15 32.81 14.21
C SER A 246 5.67 31.49 13.61
N PHE A 247 4.35 31.32 13.49
CA PHE A 247 3.73 30.22 12.77
C PHE A 247 3.02 30.77 11.53
N ILE A 248 3.47 30.36 10.35
CA ILE A 248 2.86 30.75 9.07
C ILE A 248 2.09 29.55 8.52
N TRP A 249 0.79 29.73 8.30
CA TRP A 249 -0.16 28.67 8.00
C TRP A 249 -0.88 28.88 6.68
N GLU A 250 -1.03 27.83 5.87
CA GLU A 250 -1.87 27.82 4.68
C GLU A 250 -3.33 28.04 5.06
N SER A 251 -3.93 29.13 4.57
CA SER A 251 -5.36 29.37 4.71
C SER A 251 -5.86 30.36 3.67
N SER A 252 -6.99 30.03 3.04
CA SER A 252 -7.76 30.93 2.18
C SER A 252 -8.82 31.74 2.96
N GLU A 253 -8.94 31.53 4.27
CA GLU A 253 -9.90 32.25 5.11
C GLU A 253 -9.53 33.73 5.21
N LYS A 254 -10.50 34.59 4.92
CA LYS A 254 -10.31 36.05 4.96
C LYS A 254 -10.66 36.68 6.30
N ASP A 255 -11.45 35.98 7.11
CA ASP A 255 -11.84 36.43 8.44
C ASP A 255 -10.85 35.88 9.49
N PRO A 256 -10.06 36.74 10.16
CA PRO A 256 -9.12 36.29 11.19
C PRO A 256 -9.78 35.60 12.39
N ALA A 257 -11.06 35.89 12.69
CA ALA A 257 -11.79 35.23 13.76
C ALA A 257 -12.01 33.75 13.44
N VAL A 258 -12.38 33.43 12.20
CA VAL A 258 -12.56 32.04 11.74
C VAL A 258 -11.23 31.29 11.81
N VAL A 259 -10.12 31.91 11.40
CA VAL A 259 -8.79 31.29 11.51
C VAL A 259 -8.44 30.93 12.96
N TRP A 260 -8.76 31.81 13.91
CA TRP A 260 -8.57 31.54 15.34
C TRP A 260 -9.44 30.36 15.83
N GLU A 261 -10.70 30.30 15.40
CA GLU A 261 -11.61 29.20 15.72
C GLU A 261 -11.10 27.83 15.21
N ARG A 262 -10.29 27.80 14.15
CA ARG A 262 -9.66 26.58 13.62
C ARG A 262 -8.47 26.07 14.45
N ILE A 263 -7.93 26.87 15.37
CA ILE A 263 -6.91 26.39 16.31
C ILE A 263 -7.64 25.61 17.42
N PRO A 264 -7.26 24.33 17.69
CA PRO A 264 -7.89 23.55 18.76
C PRO A 264 -7.84 24.26 20.10
N VAL A 265 -8.94 24.18 20.87
CA VAL A 265 -9.07 24.85 22.19
C VAL A 265 -7.87 24.57 23.10
N LYS A 266 -7.39 23.32 23.11
CA LYS A 266 -6.23 22.88 23.92
C LYS A 266 -4.91 23.61 23.62
N TYR A 267 -4.76 24.23 22.46
CA TYR A 267 -3.53 24.94 22.06
C TYR A 267 -3.65 26.46 22.16
N ARG A 268 -4.85 27.02 22.26
CA ARG A 268 -5.07 28.48 22.26
C ARG A 268 -4.37 29.16 23.45
N GLN A 269 -4.39 28.55 24.63
CA GLN A 269 -3.70 29.08 25.80
C GLN A 269 -2.18 29.12 25.60
N GLU A 270 -1.61 28.08 25.00
CA GLU A 270 -0.17 28.04 24.68
C GLU A 270 0.23 29.18 23.74
N VAL A 271 -0.60 29.46 22.73
CA VAL A 271 -0.38 30.56 21.78
C VAL A 271 -0.34 31.91 22.50
N ILE A 272 -1.27 32.13 23.44
CA ILE A 272 -1.34 33.37 24.24
C ILE A 272 -0.14 33.50 25.17
N ASP A 273 0.13 32.47 25.97
CA ASP A 273 1.17 32.50 27.00
C ASP A 273 2.56 32.68 26.40
N LYS A 274 2.84 31.97 25.29
CA LYS A 274 4.10 32.08 24.56
C LYS A 274 4.14 33.27 23.60
N LYS A 275 3.07 34.07 23.50
CA LYS A 275 2.96 35.20 22.56
C LYS A 275 3.33 34.79 21.13
N ILE A 276 2.86 33.62 20.69
CA ILE A 276 3.15 33.10 19.35
C ILE A 276 2.49 34.01 18.33
N ASN A 277 3.24 34.42 17.31
CA ASN A 277 2.72 35.20 16.20
C ASN A 277 2.12 34.26 15.15
N ILE A 278 0.80 34.26 15.02
CA ILE A 278 0.09 33.49 14.00
C ILE A 278 -0.02 34.34 12.73
N TYR A 279 0.35 33.75 11.60
CA TYR A 279 0.23 34.33 10.28
C TYR A 279 -0.45 33.36 9.33
N THR A 280 -1.24 33.86 8.39
CA THR A 280 -1.81 33.08 7.29
C THR A 280 -1.34 33.56 5.94
N LEU A 281 -1.28 32.64 4.98
CA LEU A 281 -1.06 32.95 3.57
C LEU A 281 -1.85 31.95 2.68
N PRO A 282 -2.48 32.39 1.57
CA PRO A 282 -3.19 31.51 0.66
C PRO A 282 -2.24 31.00 -0.46
N GLY A 283 -1.28 30.15 -0.11
CA GLY A 283 -0.19 29.70 -0.97
C GLY A 283 -0.68 28.97 -2.23
N PHE A 284 -1.75 28.19 -2.13
CA PHE A 284 -2.36 27.55 -3.29
C PHE A 284 -2.95 28.56 -4.27
N ASP A 285 -3.68 29.57 -3.79
CA ASP A 285 -4.32 30.58 -4.64
C ASP A 285 -3.28 31.50 -5.29
N ILE A 286 -2.20 31.83 -4.55
CA ILE A 286 -1.04 32.57 -5.08
C ILE A 286 -0.39 31.77 -6.22
N ALA A 287 -0.13 30.47 -6.02
CA ALA A 287 0.51 29.64 -7.05
C ALA A 287 -0.39 29.44 -8.28
N LYS A 288 -1.70 29.24 -8.08
CA LYS A 288 -2.70 29.11 -9.15
C LYS A 288 -2.82 30.38 -9.99
N SER A 289 -2.68 31.54 -9.35
CA SER A 289 -2.72 32.83 -10.04
C SER A 289 -1.44 33.10 -10.86
N ALA A 290 -0.30 32.56 -10.42
CA ALA A 290 1.00 32.78 -11.08
C ALA A 290 1.25 31.87 -12.30
N THR A 291 0.58 30.72 -12.42
CA THR A 291 0.74 29.82 -13.57
C THR A 291 -0.49 28.98 -13.87
N LYS A 292 -0.79 28.82 -15.18
CA LYS A 292 -1.85 27.92 -15.66
C LYS A 292 -1.42 26.45 -15.73
N ARG A 293 -0.15 26.14 -15.47
CA ARG A 293 0.39 24.78 -15.50
C ARG A 293 0.13 24.09 -14.16
N GLU A 294 -0.89 23.24 -14.10
CA GLU A 294 -1.32 22.55 -12.87
C GLU A 294 -0.18 21.81 -12.16
N GLU A 295 0.66 21.11 -12.91
CA GLU A 295 1.86 20.40 -12.42
C GLU A 295 2.88 21.29 -11.67
N LEU A 296 2.88 22.60 -11.95
CA LEU A 296 3.75 23.58 -11.31
C LEU A 296 3.08 24.20 -10.08
N GLN A 297 1.75 24.36 -10.07
CA GLN A 297 1.03 25.05 -8.99
C GLN A 297 1.35 24.44 -7.61
N THR A 298 1.21 23.13 -7.45
CA THR A 298 1.50 22.43 -6.18
C THR A 298 2.97 22.52 -5.76
N ARG A 299 3.91 22.59 -6.72
CA ARG A 299 5.35 22.69 -6.44
C ARG A 299 5.77 24.12 -6.10
N MET A 300 5.11 25.11 -6.69
CA MET A 300 5.44 26.52 -6.56
C MET A 300 4.89 27.12 -5.28
N GLN A 301 3.79 26.61 -4.71
CA GLN A 301 3.21 27.13 -3.46
C GLN A 301 4.26 27.29 -2.34
N GLY A 302 5.24 26.39 -2.25
CA GLY A 302 6.25 26.45 -1.22
C GLY A 302 7.12 27.70 -1.29
N ASN A 303 7.26 28.31 -2.47
CA ASN A 303 7.96 29.58 -2.62
C ASN A 303 7.18 30.76 -2.01
N ALA A 304 5.86 30.66 -1.86
CA ALA A 304 5.08 31.66 -1.13
C ALA A 304 5.43 31.62 0.35
N PHE A 305 5.60 30.42 0.93
CA PHE A 305 6.08 30.25 2.30
C PHE A 305 7.52 30.71 2.50
N LEU A 306 8.38 30.62 1.47
CA LEU A 306 9.71 31.23 1.54
C LEU A 306 9.62 32.76 1.57
N GLY A 307 8.73 33.35 0.77
CA GLY A 307 8.43 34.78 0.83
C GLY A 307 7.97 35.19 2.23
N GLY A 308 6.99 34.46 2.77
CA GLY A 308 6.50 34.66 4.13
C GLY A 308 7.60 34.52 5.20
N PHE A 309 8.51 33.54 5.06
CA PHE A 309 9.66 33.40 5.94
C PHE A 309 10.54 34.66 5.98
N PHE A 310 10.90 35.21 4.81
CA PHE A 310 11.71 36.44 4.76
C PHE A 310 10.93 37.67 5.23
N GLY A 311 9.60 37.69 5.09
CA GLY A 311 8.73 38.76 5.58
C GLY A 311 8.54 38.78 7.09
N VAL A 312 8.50 37.62 7.76
CA VAL A 312 8.24 37.53 9.22
C VAL A 312 9.48 37.25 10.06
N SER A 313 10.53 36.66 9.49
CA SER A 313 11.76 36.36 10.23
C SER A 313 12.65 37.61 10.38
N THR A 314 13.55 37.59 11.36
CA THR A 314 14.52 38.67 11.55
C THR A 314 15.70 38.59 10.59
N PHE A 315 15.79 37.58 9.71
CA PHE A 315 16.98 37.27 8.92
C PHE A 315 17.52 38.46 8.12
N LEU A 316 16.68 39.14 7.32
CA LEU A 316 17.11 40.27 6.48
C LEU A 316 17.59 41.44 7.34
N LYS A 317 16.87 41.71 8.44
CA LYS A 317 17.21 42.79 9.39
C LYS A 317 18.51 42.50 10.14
N ASP A 318 18.68 41.28 10.63
CA ASP A 318 19.83 40.84 11.40
C ASP A 318 21.13 40.86 10.59
N ASN A 319 21.02 40.75 9.26
CA ASN A 319 22.14 40.73 8.32
C ASN A 319 22.27 42.02 7.48
N ASN A 320 21.45 43.05 7.73
CA ASN A 320 21.44 44.31 6.98
C ASN A 320 21.28 44.13 5.46
N ILE A 321 20.30 43.33 5.02
CA ILE A 321 20.01 43.09 3.60
C ILE A 321 18.83 43.98 3.17
N PRO A 322 19.02 44.94 2.24
CA PRO A 322 17.94 45.77 1.71
C PRO A 322 16.97 44.97 0.82
N SER A 323 15.72 45.42 0.71
CA SER A 323 14.68 44.74 -0.09
C SER A 323 15.03 44.59 -1.58
N GLU A 324 15.73 45.56 -2.16
CA GLU A 324 16.18 45.50 -3.56
C GLU A 324 17.17 44.34 -3.77
N GLU A 325 18.14 44.19 -2.87
CA GLU A 325 19.13 43.12 -2.95
C GLU A 325 18.50 41.75 -2.69
N PHE A 326 17.52 41.69 -1.78
CA PHE A 326 16.74 40.47 -1.53
C PHE A 326 16.10 39.95 -2.84
N LEU A 327 15.36 40.80 -3.55
CA LEU A 327 14.68 40.40 -4.79
C LEU A 327 15.68 40.01 -5.89
N LYS A 328 16.77 40.77 -6.01
CA LYS A 328 17.83 40.50 -6.99
C LYS A 328 18.50 39.14 -6.75
N THR A 329 18.94 38.87 -5.52
CA THR A 329 19.60 37.61 -5.15
C THR A 329 18.70 36.40 -5.40
N VAL A 330 17.42 36.51 -5.05
CA VAL A 330 16.44 35.43 -5.30
C VAL A 330 16.23 35.20 -6.79
N ASN A 331 16.13 36.26 -7.59
CA ASN A 331 15.97 36.16 -9.04
C ASN A 331 17.14 35.43 -9.69
N GLU A 332 18.37 35.80 -9.34
CA GLU A 332 19.60 35.17 -9.85
C GLU A 332 19.62 33.66 -9.53
N GLN A 333 19.19 33.27 -8.33
CA GLN A 333 19.07 31.85 -7.97
C GLN A 333 17.99 31.11 -8.74
N TYR A 334 16.83 31.73 -8.94
CA TYR A 334 15.77 31.13 -9.73
C TYR A 334 16.16 31.00 -11.20
N GLU A 335 16.91 31.93 -11.77
CA GLU A 335 17.46 31.75 -13.12
C GLU A 335 18.46 30.58 -13.18
N LYS A 336 19.40 30.52 -12.24
CA LYS A 336 20.37 29.42 -12.16
C LYS A 336 19.68 28.05 -12.05
N LYS A 337 18.61 27.96 -11.26
CA LYS A 337 17.91 26.70 -11.00
C LYS A 337 16.87 26.34 -12.06
N PHE A 338 16.07 27.31 -12.50
CA PHE A 338 14.88 27.10 -13.31
C PHE A 338 14.98 27.64 -14.72
N GLY A 339 16.01 28.43 -15.07
CA GLY A 339 16.14 29.09 -16.38
C GLY A 339 16.12 28.12 -17.57
N ARG A 340 16.58 26.87 -17.38
CA ARG A 340 16.47 25.80 -18.40
C ARG A 340 15.03 25.44 -18.80
N PHE A 341 14.05 25.79 -17.96
CA PHE A 341 12.62 25.57 -18.21
C PHE A 341 11.93 26.79 -18.84
N GLY A 342 12.68 27.86 -19.11
CA GLY A 342 12.22 29.09 -19.75
C GLY A 342 11.91 30.22 -18.77
N ALA A 343 12.01 31.47 -19.27
CA ALA A 343 11.85 32.69 -18.49
C ALA A 343 10.49 32.79 -17.76
N ALA A 344 9.40 32.31 -18.39
CA ALA A 344 8.08 32.32 -17.77
C ALA A 344 8.02 31.51 -16.47
N VAL A 345 8.77 30.40 -16.36
CA VAL A 345 8.84 29.61 -15.12
C VAL A 345 9.53 30.42 -14.03
N VAL A 346 10.60 31.15 -14.36
CA VAL A 346 11.33 32.00 -13.41
C VAL A 346 10.45 33.16 -12.94
N GLU A 347 9.77 33.84 -13.86
CA GLU A 347 8.85 34.94 -13.57
C GLU A 347 7.71 34.50 -12.63
N SER A 348 7.04 33.38 -12.93
CA SER A 348 6.01 32.84 -12.05
C SER A 348 6.57 32.54 -10.64
N ASN A 349 7.80 32.03 -10.52
CA ASN A 349 8.39 31.72 -9.20
C ASN A 349 8.73 32.99 -8.43
N MET A 350 9.18 34.04 -9.11
CA MET A 350 9.39 35.37 -8.51
C MET A 350 8.09 35.99 -8.02
N MET A 351 7.03 35.94 -8.83
CA MET A 351 5.70 36.43 -8.45
C MET A 351 5.20 35.76 -7.18
N VAL A 352 5.35 34.43 -7.08
CA VAL A 352 4.93 33.65 -5.91
C VAL A 352 5.76 34.01 -4.66
N MET A 353 7.08 34.17 -4.79
CA MET A 353 7.96 34.61 -3.69
C MET A 353 7.55 36.00 -3.17
N GLN A 354 7.35 36.96 -4.08
CA GLN A 354 7.00 38.33 -3.70
C GLN A 354 5.60 38.41 -3.08
N ALA A 355 4.61 37.73 -3.66
CA ALA A 355 3.27 37.66 -3.10
C ALA A 355 3.28 37.04 -1.70
N GLY A 356 4.06 35.98 -1.46
CA GLY A 356 4.24 35.41 -0.12
C GLY A 356 4.82 36.40 0.89
N PHE A 357 5.79 37.21 0.47
CA PHE A 357 6.39 38.26 1.31
C PHE A 357 5.39 39.37 1.67
N GLU A 358 4.56 39.80 0.70
CA GLU A 358 3.66 40.95 0.85
C GLU A 358 2.28 40.60 1.44
N GLN A 359 1.75 39.40 1.15
CA GLN A 359 0.37 39.02 1.49
C GLN A 359 0.25 38.20 2.78
N THR A 360 1.35 38.00 3.52
CA THR A 360 1.31 37.31 4.81
C THR A 360 0.50 38.14 5.83
N MET A 361 -0.63 37.61 6.30
CA MET A 361 -1.55 38.31 7.20
C MET A 361 -1.32 37.89 8.65
N LYS A 362 -1.15 38.84 9.57
CA LYS A 362 -1.07 38.55 11.01
C LYS A 362 -2.46 38.35 11.60
N ILE A 363 -2.66 37.26 12.33
CA ILE A 363 -3.93 36.94 13.00
C ILE A 363 -3.89 37.48 14.45
N PRO A 364 -4.88 38.28 14.86
CA PRO A 364 -5.00 38.72 16.25
C PRO A 364 -5.35 37.55 17.16
N LEU A 365 -4.85 37.60 18.40
CA LEU A 365 -5.20 36.58 19.41
C LEU A 365 -6.66 36.75 19.83
N GLY A 366 -7.42 35.66 19.83
CA GLY A 366 -8.83 35.63 20.23
C GLY A 366 -9.06 35.02 21.62
N ASP A 367 -10.34 34.82 21.96
CA ASP A 367 -10.75 34.15 23.21
C ASP A 367 -10.44 32.63 23.15
N VAL A 368 -9.95 32.06 24.25
CA VAL A 368 -9.70 30.62 24.37
C VAL A 368 -10.98 29.81 24.15
N ASN A 369 -12.13 30.32 24.57
CA ASN A 369 -13.44 29.68 24.49
C ASN A 369 -14.26 30.08 23.26
N ALA A 370 -13.63 30.70 22.24
CA ALA A 370 -14.28 30.90 20.94
C ALA A 370 -14.82 29.56 20.38
N PRO A 371 -15.82 29.57 19.48
CA PRO A 371 -16.27 28.34 18.82
C PRO A 371 -15.11 27.48 18.30
N ASP A 372 -15.23 26.16 18.41
CA ASP A 372 -14.18 25.24 17.94
C ASP A 372 -14.55 24.70 16.56
N ARG A 373 -13.81 25.14 15.54
CA ARG A 373 -13.92 24.69 14.13
C ARG A 373 -12.72 23.84 13.70
N SER A 374 -11.91 23.38 14.66
CA SER A 374 -10.64 22.69 14.39
C SER A 374 -10.78 21.25 13.88
N SER A 375 -11.99 20.69 13.89
CA SER A 375 -12.28 19.35 13.35
C SER A 375 -12.31 19.31 11.82
N PHE A 376 -12.58 20.43 11.14
CA PHE A 376 -12.80 20.48 9.68
C PHE A 376 -13.83 19.42 9.21
N ILE A 377 -14.86 19.16 10.01
CA ILE A 377 -15.98 18.27 9.65
C ILE A 377 -17.25 19.08 9.82
N GLY A 378 -18.13 19.04 8.80
CA GLY A 378 -19.48 19.60 8.88
C GLY A 378 -20.40 18.77 9.81
N THR A 379 -21.70 18.96 9.67
CA THR A 379 -22.68 18.22 10.47
C THR A 379 -22.86 16.80 9.93
N VAL A 380 -22.47 15.79 10.73
CA VAL A 380 -22.63 14.37 10.38
C VAL A 380 -23.97 13.86 10.91
N VAL A 381 -24.79 13.29 10.02
CA VAL A 381 -26.05 12.63 10.40
C VAL A 381 -25.72 11.22 10.90
N SER A 382 -25.94 10.98 12.18
CA SER A 382 -25.66 9.70 12.84
C SER A 382 -26.96 8.99 13.22
N PRO A 383 -26.96 7.64 13.28
CA PRO A 383 -28.07 6.91 13.86
C PRO A 383 -28.42 7.44 15.26
N CYS A 384 -29.70 7.48 15.60
CA CYS A 384 -30.16 7.74 16.95
C CYS A 384 -29.56 6.70 17.91
N GLU A 385 -29.23 7.10 19.13
CA GLU A 385 -28.91 6.17 20.23
C GLU A 385 -30.18 5.38 20.56
N VAL A 386 -30.40 4.28 19.84
CA VAL A 386 -31.37 3.25 20.20
C VAL A 386 -30.58 2.23 21.00
N ASP A 387 -31.06 1.87 22.20
CA ASP A 387 -30.54 0.76 23.01
C ASP A 387 -30.64 -0.54 22.17
N VAL A 388 -29.65 -0.78 21.33
CA VAL A 388 -29.38 -2.09 20.74
C VAL A 388 -28.22 -2.63 21.55
N SER A 389 -28.46 -3.71 22.29
CA SER A 389 -27.42 -4.28 23.14
C SER A 389 -26.22 -4.67 22.28
N ASP A 390 -24.99 -4.34 22.72
CA ASP A 390 -23.75 -4.79 22.05
C ASP A 390 -23.69 -6.33 21.93
N GLU A 391 -24.47 -7.04 22.77
CA GLU A 391 -24.66 -8.49 22.72
C GLU A 391 -25.35 -8.97 21.43
N ASP A 392 -26.28 -8.18 20.86
CA ASP A 392 -27.04 -8.53 19.66
C ASP A 392 -26.22 -8.40 18.36
N LEU A 393 -25.18 -7.56 18.33
CA LEU A 393 -24.36 -7.32 17.14
C LEU A 393 -23.09 -8.18 17.08
N TYR A 394 -22.52 -8.57 18.22
CA TYR A 394 -21.16 -9.14 18.29
C TYR A 394 -20.99 -10.38 19.19
N GLY A 395 -22.08 -10.97 19.67
CA GLY A 395 -22.05 -12.31 20.26
C GLY A 395 -21.38 -12.42 21.63
N GLY A 396 -21.30 -11.36 22.43
CA GLY A 396 -21.10 -11.43 23.89
C GLY A 396 -19.76 -11.97 24.43
N TYR A 397 -18.74 -12.26 23.61
CA TYR A 397 -17.44 -12.77 24.09
C TYR A 397 -16.43 -11.65 24.37
N GLU A 398 -15.79 -11.67 25.55
CA GLU A 398 -14.72 -10.73 25.88
C GLU A 398 -13.46 -11.00 25.02
N LYS A 399 -13.07 -10.03 24.21
CA LYS A 399 -11.90 -10.15 23.32
C LYS A 399 -10.58 -9.94 24.08
N ALA A 400 -9.54 -10.66 23.66
CA ALA A 400 -8.18 -10.37 24.14
C ALA A 400 -7.77 -8.94 23.74
N PRO A 401 -6.99 -8.21 24.56
CA PRO A 401 -6.63 -6.82 24.30
C PRO A 401 -6.02 -6.57 22.89
N MET A 402 -5.23 -7.51 22.38
CA MET A 402 -4.61 -7.45 21.05
C MET A 402 -5.59 -7.32 19.88
N PHE A 403 -6.85 -7.72 20.08
CA PHE A 403 -7.91 -7.67 19.06
C PHE A 403 -8.88 -6.50 19.29
N LYS A 404 -8.63 -5.65 20.30
CA LYS A 404 -9.40 -4.44 20.58
C LYS A 404 -8.71 -3.22 19.96
N MET A 405 -9.43 -2.45 19.15
CA MET A 405 -8.96 -1.21 18.54
C MET A 405 -8.52 -0.20 19.60
N SER A 406 -9.24 -0.13 20.73
CA SER A 406 -8.88 0.76 21.85
C SER A 406 -7.50 0.45 22.46
N THR A 407 -7.13 -0.84 22.53
CA THR A 407 -5.79 -1.25 22.98
C THR A 407 -4.76 -0.88 21.92
N PHE A 408 -5.06 -1.16 20.64
CA PHE A 408 -4.21 -0.78 19.53
C PHE A 408 -3.94 0.73 19.48
N ASP A 409 -4.98 1.56 19.57
CA ASP A 409 -4.86 3.01 19.51
C ASP A 409 -4.07 3.56 20.72
N LYS A 410 -4.26 2.98 21.91
CA LYS A 410 -3.46 3.32 23.09
C LYS A 410 -1.97 2.99 22.92
N GLU A 411 -1.64 1.90 22.21
CA GLU A 411 -0.25 1.46 22.02
C GLU A 411 0.43 2.13 20.81
N PHE A 412 -0.30 2.35 19.71
CA PHE A 412 0.28 2.74 18.43
C PHE A 412 -0.25 4.08 17.87
N ARG A 413 -1.43 4.56 18.31
CA ARG A 413 -2.04 5.85 17.90
C ARG A 413 -2.26 6.83 19.04
N SER A 414 -1.47 6.71 20.11
CA SER A 414 -1.65 7.45 21.38
C SER A 414 -1.43 8.97 21.33
N GLY A 415 -1.13 9.54 20.15
CA GLY A 415 -0.76 10.95 19.99
C GLY A 415 0.68 11.27 20.38
N LEU A 416 1.48 10.28 20.80
CA LEU A 416 2.91 10.47 21.13
C LEU A 416 3.82 10.49 19.89
N GLY A 417 3.29 10.20 18.70
CA GLY A 417 4.02 10.32 17.44
C GLY A 417 5.30 9.48 17.40
N TYR A 418 6.47 10.12 17.31
CA TYR A 418 7.75 9.41 17.34
C TYR A 418 8.13 8.97 18.75
N ASP A 419 7.58 9.59 19.80
CA ASP A 419 7.91 9.36 21.21
C ASP A 419 7.11 8.21 21.83
N GLN A 420 6.56 7.31 21.01
CA GLN A 420 5.85 6.12 21.49
C GLN A 420 6.75 5.27 22.41
N PRO A 421 6.22 4.80 23.56
CA PRO A 421 6.95 3.96 24.50
C PRO A 421 7.26 2.59 23.88
N ALA A 422 8.36 1.98 24.33
CA ALA A 422 8.73 0.62 23.92
C ALA A 422 7.90 -0.42 24.69
N SER A 423 6.63 -0.60 24.32
CA SER A 423 5.80 -1.64 24.92
C SER A 423 6.24 -3.05 24.49
N VAL A 424 5.83 -4.07 25.24
CA VAL A 424 6.16 -5.48 24.93
C VAL A 424 5.69 -5.83 23.52
N LEU A 425 4.49 -5.42 23.13
CA LEU A 425 3.92 -5.67 21.80
C LEU A 425 4.69 -4.98 20.68
N ALA A 426 5.05 -3.70 20.87
CA ALA A 426 5.88 -2.98 19.93
C ALA A 426 7.28 -3.62 19.79
N SER A 427 7.83 -4.17 20.88
CA SER A 427 9.17 -4.78 20.88
C SER A 427 9.26 -6.11 20.10
N VAL A 428 8.14 -6.84 19.98
CA VAL A 428 8.08 -8.10 19.21
C VAL A 428 7.62 -7.90 17.76
N GLY A 429 7.35 -6.66 17.34
CA GLY A 429 7.01 -6.34 15.95
C GLY A 429 5.61 -6.73 15.50
N PHE A 430 4.68 -6.96 16.44
CA PHE A 430 3.28 -7.26 16.10
C PHE A 430 2.46 -5.99 15.89
N VAL A 431 1.69 -5.95 14.80
CA VAL A 431 0.72 -4.90 14.49
C VAL A 431 -0.66 -5.56 14.37
N ALA A 432 -1.70 -4.92 14.91
CA ALA A 432 -3.06 -5.45 14.81
C ALA A 432 -3.51 -5.53 13.33
N ALA A 433 -4.37 -6.50 13.04
CA ALA A 433 -4.96 -6.67 11.71
C ALA A 433 -5.97 -5.56 11.41
N ALA A 434 -6.14 -5.24 10.10
CA ALA A 434 -7.19 -4.35 9.62
C ALA A 434 -7.22 -2.92 10.21
N THR A 435 -6.14 -2.45 10.82
CA THR A 435 -6.08 -1.11 11.43
C THR A 435 -6.16 0.00 10.38
N GLY A 436 -5.84 -0.29 9.11
CA GLY A 436 -6.01 0.64 7.99
C GLY A 436 -7.44 1.19 7.88
N ALA A 437 -8.46 0.40 8.24
CA ALA A 437 -9.87 0.77 8.08
C ALA A 437 -10.27 2.10 8.78
N THR A 438 -9.53 2.52 9.81
CA THR A 438 -9.79 3.77 10.54
C THR A 438 -8.77 4.88 10.23
N ALA A 439 -7.87 4.66 9.27
CA ALA A 439 -6.84 5.60 8.87
C ALA A 439 -7.30 6.54 7.75
N SER A 440 -8.06 7.56 8.14
CA SER A 440 -8.57 8.62 7.26
C SER A 440 -7.51 9.18 6.30
N LYS A 441 -7.90 9.38 5.04
CA LYS A 441 -7.10 10.09 4.02
C LYS A 441 -7.64 11.48 3.69
N TYR A 442 -8.59 11.99 4.48
CA TYR A 442 -9.17 13.33 4.34
C TYR A 442 -8.11 14.44 4.36
N VAL A 443 -7.04 14.25 5.12
CA VAL A 443 -5.94 15.22 5.26
C VAL A 443 -5.16 15.40 3.96
N ALA A 444 -5.05 14.36 3.13
CA ALA A 444 -4.15 14.35 1.97
C ALA A 444 -4.82 14.64 0.63
N ARG A 445 -6.14 14.44 0.53
CA ARG A 445 -6.89 14.63 -0.73
C ARG A 445 -7.47 16.03 -0.85
N ARG A 446 -7.54 16.53 -2.09
CA ARG A 446 -8.17 17.80 -2.46
C ARG A 446 -9.48 17.65 -3.21
N GLU A 447 -9.60 16.55 -3.94
CA GLU A 447 -10.78 16.19 -4.68
C GLU A 447 -11.18 14.75 -4.35
N VAL A 448 -12.46 14.48 -4.49
CA VAL A 448 -13.08 13.19 -4.15
C VAL A 448 -14.12 12.87 -5.22
N PRO A 449 -14.31 11.60 -5.61
CA PRO A 449 -15.33 11.26 -6.59
C PRO A 449 -16.74 11.44 -6.01
N ARG A 450 -17.68 11.92 -6.81
CA ARG A 450 -19.12 11.97 -6.51
C ARG A 450 -19.89 11.08 -7.48
N LEU A 451 -20.83 10.28 -6.97
CA LEU A 451 -21.72 9.46 -7.78
C LEU A 451 -22.86 10.29 -8.39
N ILE A 452 -23.02 10.21 -9.71
CA ILE A 452 -24.18 10.71 -10.46
C ILE A 452 -25.14 9.54 -10.66
N MET A 453 -26.04 9.34 -9.69
CA MET A 453 -26.89 8.14 -9.57
C MET A 453 -27.64 7.77 -10.86
N LYS A 454 -28.22 8.76 -11.56
CA LYS A 454 -28.96 8.56 -12.81
C LYS A 454 -28.14 7.94 -13.96
N ASN A 455 -26.82 8.09 -13.90
CA ASN A 455 -25.91 7.60 -14.94
C ASN A 455 -25.35 6.21 -14.65
N CYS A 456 -25.44 5.72 -13.41
CA CYS A 456 -24.83 4.46 -13.00
C CYS A 456 -25.51 3.24 -13.64
N THR A 457 -24.73 2.44 -14.36
CA THR A 457 -25.18 1.22 -15.06
C THR A 457 -24.90 -0.07 -14.28
N GLN A 458 -24.27 0.04 -13.10
CA GLN A 458 -23.73 -1.08 -12.31
C GLN A 458 -22.66 -1.92 -13.04
N CYS A 459 -21.81 -1.32 -13.89
CA CYS A 459 -20.80 -2.06 -14.66
C CYS A 459 -19.64 -2.64 -13.82
N MET A 460 -19.43 -2.15 -12.60
CA MET A 460 -18.38 -2.55 -11.64
C MET A 460 -16.95 -2.16 -12.00
N ASP A 461 -16.71 -1.46 -13.10
CA ASP A 461 -15.35 -1.05 -13.52
C ASP A 461 -14.69 -0.13 -12.48
N CYS A 462 -15.39 0.91 -12.04
CA CYS A 462 -14.89 1.87 -11.04
C CYS A 462 -14.52 1.21 -9.70
N ILE A 463 -15.27 0.20 -9.30
CA ILE A 463 -15.07 -0.55 -8.05
C ILE A 463 -13.86 -1.47 -8.20
N THR A 464 -13.72 -2.14 -9.34
CA THR A 464 -12.62 -3.06 -9.61
C THR A 464 -11.28 -2.34 -9.65
N VAL A 465 -11.22 -1.14 -10.26
CA VAL A 465 -9.97 -0.37 -10.42
C VAL A 465 -9.52 0.33 -9.14
N CYS A 466 -10.41 0.51 -8.17
CA CYS A 466 -10.12 1.25 -6.94
C CYS A 466 -8.98 0.58 -6.14
N PRO A 467 -7.82 1.24 -5.98
CA PRO A 467 -6.70 0.65 -5.25
C PRO A 467 -6.85 0.75 -3.73
N ASP A 468 -7.79 1.55 -3.22
CA ASP A 468 -7.85 1.90 -1.80
C ASP A 468 -9.16 1.46 -1.13
N THR A 469 -9.86 0.48 -1.70
CA THR A 469 -11.13 -0.05 -1.14
C THR A 469 -12.10 1.06 -0.74
N ALA A 470 -12.12 2.13 -1.55
CA ALA A 470 -12.73 3.41 -1.20
C ALA A 470 -14.14 3.60 -1.76
N LEU A 471 -14.63 2.58 -2.48
CA LEU A 471 -15.94 2.55 -3.13
C LEU A 471 -16.73 1.30 -2.70
N PRO A 472 -16.96 1.09 -1.38
CA PRO A 472 -17.87 0.05 -0.95
C PRO A 472 -19.24 0.26 -1.58
N ASN A 473 -19.93 -0.83 -1.89
CA ASN A 473 -21.14 -0.81 -2.70
C ASN A 473 -22.11 -1.89 -2.22
N THR A 474 -23.39 -1.71 -2.53
CA THR A 474 -24.42 -2.71 -2.22
C THR A 474 -25.60 -2.57 -3.16
N ALA A 475 -26.30 -3.68 -3.42
CA ALA A 475 -27.68 -3.64 -3.90
C ALA A 475 -28.63 -4.13 -2.81
N GLN A 476 -29.79 -3.48 -2.66
CA GLN A 476 -30.76 -3.78 -1.60
C GLN A 476 -32.20 -3.68 -2.09
N ASP A 477 -33.10 -4.37 -1.39
CA ASP A 477 -34.55 -4.19 -1.53
C ASP A 477 -34.97 -2.82 -1.00
N LEU A 478 -36.04 -2.24 -1.58
CA LEU A 478 -36.51 -0.90 -1.23
C LEU A 478 -36.91 -0.81 0.25
N SER A 479 -37.67 -1.79 0.76
CA SER A 479 -38.07 -1.88 2.16
C SER A 479 -36.90 -2.04 3.13
N VAL A 480 -35.81 -2.68 2.71
CA VAL A 480 -34.61 -2.80 3.54
C VAL A 480 -33.98 -1.42 3.74
N VAL A 481 -33.80 -0.65 2.67
CA VAL A 481 -33.23 0.70 2.76
C VAL A 481 -34.14 1.64 3.58
N ILE A 482 -35.42 1.73 3.22
CA ILE A 482 -36.38 2.61 3.87
C ILE A 482 -36.59 2.22 5.34
N GLY A 483 -36.78 0.93 5.61
CA GLY A 483 -36.96 0.41 6.95
C GLY A 483 -35.73 0.59 7.84
N THR A 484 -34.52 0.49 7.28
CA THR A 484 -33.28 0.77 8.03
C THR A 484 -33.18 2.24 8.41
N ALA A 485 -33.48 3.15 7.47
CA ALA A 485 -33.52 4.58 7.77
C ALA A 485 -34.54 4.89 8.87
N ALA A 486 -35.75 4.36 8.76
CA ALA A 486 -36.79 4.55 9.77
C ALA A 486 -36.38 4.00 11.15
N ARG A 487 -35.81 2.78 11.21
CA ARG A 487 -35.40 2.15 12.48
C ARG A 487 -34.33 2.93 13.23
N HIS A 488 -33.36 3.47 12.49
CA HIS A 488 -32.13 3.98 13.09
C HIS A 488 -32.03 5.50 13.11
N TYR A 489 -32.85 6.24 12.35
CA TYR A 489 -32.75 7.70 12.28
C TYR A 489 -34.00 8.42 12.76
N ILE A 490 -35.10 7.71 13.05
CA ILE A 490 -36.28 8.31 13.69
C ILE A 490 -36.19 8.07 15.20
N SER A 491 -35.99 9.15 15.94
CA SER A 491 -35.86 9.11 17.40
C SER A 491 -37.17 8.80 18.12
N ASP A 492 -38.29 9.39 17.66
CA ASP A 492 -39.62 9.16 18.24
C ASP A 492 -40.14 7.76 17.91
N GLU A 493 -40.52 7.01 18.94
CA GLU A 493 -40.96 5.62 18.79
C GLU A 493 -42.31 5.50 18.05
N THR A 494 -43.22 6.46 18.24
CA THR A 494 -44.55 6.43 17.62
C THR A 494 -44.43 6.68 16.12
N ASP A 495 -43.69 7.70 15.73
CA ASP A 495 -43.44 8.05 14.33
C ASP A 495 -42.62 6.95 13.63
N ARG A 496 -41.62 6.38 14.31
CA ARG A 496 -40.86 5.23 13.80
C ARG A 496 -41.77 4.03 13.53
N ASN A 497 -42.64 3.68 14.48
CA ASN A 497 -43.57 2.58 14.33
C ASN A 497 -44.62 2.85 13.24
N SER A 498 -45.05 4.11 13.05
CA SER A 498 -45.94 4.53 11.95
C SER A 498 -45.33 4.21 10.59
N VAL A 499 -44.08 4.63 10.34
CA VAL A 499 -43.38 4.36 9.08
C VAL A 499 -43.13 2.86 8.87
N LEU A 500 -42.75 2.13 9.93
CA LEU A 500 -42.50 0.69 9.84
C LEU A 500 -43.77 -0.12 9.58
N ALA A 501 -44.90 0.28 10.17
CA ALA A 501 -46.20 -0.36 9.92
C ALA A 501 -46.71 -0.09 8.50
N GLY A 502 -46.43 1.09 7.94
CA GLY A 502 -46.79 1.48 6.57
C GLY A 502 -45.79 1.05 5.49
N LEU A 503 -44.71 0.33 5.84
CA LEU A 503 -43.58 0.07 4.95
C LEU A 503 -43.96 -0.70 3.68
N GLU A 504 -44.91 -1.64 3.78
CA GLU A 504 -45.36 -2.43 2.63
C GLU A 504 -46.08 -1.57 1.58
N ASP A 505 -46.98 -0.68 2.04
CA ASP A 505 -47.73 0.21 1.16
C ASP A 505 -46.85 1.33 0.60
N LEU A 506 -45.90 1.82 1.41
CA LEU A 506 -44.86 2.74 0.97
C LEU A 506 -44.00 2.11 -0.13
N GLU A 507 -43.52 0.88 0.06
CA GLU A 507 -42.75 0.16 -0.96
C GLU A 507 -43.53 0.01 -2.27
N LYS A 508 -44.81 -0.39 -2.21
CA LYS A 508 -45.65 -0.56 -3.41
C LYS A 508 -45.78 0.75 -4.19
N THR A 509 -46.00 1.86 -3.50
CA THR A 509 -46.25 3.16 -4.14
C THR A 509 -44.95 3.74 -4.71
N VAL A 510 -43.86 3.73 -3.93
CA VAL A 510 -42.51 4.10 -4.39
C VAL A 510 -42.10 3.27 -5.61
N ARG A 511 -42.30 1.96 -5.58
CA ARG A 511 -41.98 1.05 -6.70
C ARG A 511 -42.79 1.39 -7.94
N ALA A 512 -44.10 1.63 -7.80
CA ALA A 512 -44.96 1.97 -8.93
C ALA A 512 -44.48 3.26 -9.63
N GLU A 513 -44.12 4.28 -8.85
CA GLU A 513 -43.56 5.53 -9.34
C GLU A 513 -42.19 5.31 -10.01
N MET A 514 -41.27 4.60 -9.36
CA MET A 514 -39.96 4.26 -9.94
C MET A 514 -40.07 3.51 -11.28
N ILE A 515 -41.05 2.61 -11.44
CA ILE A 515 -41.29 1.90 -12.72
C ILE A 515 -41.65 2.87 -13.84
N VAL A 516 -42.47 3.90 -13.54
CA VAL A 516 -42.83 4.94 -14.51
C VAL A 516 -41.58 5.74 -14.89
N HIS A 517 -40.89 6.31 -13.90
CA HIS A 517 -39.74 7.19 -14.11
C HIS A 517 -38.54 6.49 -14.75
N ALA A 518 -38.27 5.22 -14.41
CA ALA A 518 -37.20 4.44 -15.04
C ALA A 518 -37.37 4.24 -16.56
N ASN A 519 -38.59 4.40 -17.10
CA ASN A 519 -38.88 4.29 -18.52
C ASN A 519 -38.93 5.65 -19.24
N ILE A 520 -38.85 6.76 -18.51
CA ILE A 520 -38.82 8.11 -19.08
C ILE A 520 -37.39 8.46 -19.46
N LYS A 521 -37.17 8.81 -20.74
CA LYS A 521 -35.83 9.14 -21.24
C LYS A 521 -35.41 10.52 -20.74
N GLY A 522 -34.28 10.59 -20.04
CA GLY A 522 -33.74 11.84 -19.50
C GLY A 522 -34.40 12.28 -18.20
N ASP A 523 -35.12 11.36 -17.54
CA ASP A 523 -35.60 11.57 -16.18
C ASP A 523 -34.45 11.54 -15.18
N ASP A 524 -34.57 12.43 -14.19
CA ASP A 524 -33.57 12.68 -13.17
C ASP A 524 -34.13 12.45 -11.75
N LEU A 525 -35.39 12.03 -11.60
CA LEU A 525 -36.04 11.90 -10.29
C LEU A 525 -35.41 10.80 -9.44
N LEU A 526 -34.82 11.16 -8.30
CA LEU A 526 -34.04 10.24 -7.48
C LEU A 526 -34.94 9.30 -6.66
N PHE A 527 -34.40 8.12 -6.32
CA PHE A 527 -35.09 7.18 -5.42
C PHE A 527 -35.44 7.85 -4.09
N THR A 528 -34.53 8.65 -3.57
CA THR A 528 -34.66 9.38 -2.31
C THR A 528 -35.82 10.38 -2.34
N ASP A 529 -35.98 11.11 -3.45
CA ASP A 529 -37.07 12.07 -3.64
C ASP A 529 -38.43 11.37 -3.68
N ILE A 530 -38.52 10.25 -4.42
CA ILE A 530 -39.73 9.43 -4.51
C ILE A 530 -40.14 8.93 -3.12
N VAL A 531 -39.18 8.41 -2.33
CA VAL A 531 -39.47 7.92 -0.96
C VAL A 531 -40.04 9.04 -0.08
N LEU A 532 -39.40 10.21 -0.04
CA LEU A 532 -39.83 11.30 0.83
C LEU A 532 -41.20 11.86 0.44
N ASN A 533 -41.49 11.97 -0.86
CA ASN A 533 -42.81 12.39 -1.34
C ASN A 533 -43.90 11.39 -0.91
N ASN A 534 -43.66 10.09 -1.10
CA ASN A 534 -44.64 9.05 -0.79
C ASN A 534 -44.88 8.90 0.73
N ILE A 535 -43.88 9.18 1.57
CA ILE A 535 -44.06 9.20 3.04
C ILE A 535 -45.11 10.23 3.46
N VAL A 536 -45.09 11.41 2.83
CA VAL A 536 -46.05 12.49 3.12
C VAL A 536 -47.41 12.17 2.50
N GLU A 537 -47.45 11.68 1.25
CA GLU A 537 -48.70 11.35 0.55
C GLU A 537 -49.50 10.24 1.23
N LEU A 538 -48.81 9.24 1.80
CA LEU A 538 -49.43 8.16 2.57
C LEU A 538 -49.76 8.58 4.01
N GLY A 539 -49.41 9.80 4.43
CA GLY A 539 -49.68 10.31 5.77
C GLY A 539 -48.90 9.59 6.88
N LEU A 540 -47.77 8.97 6.54
CA LEU A 540 -46.94 8.22 7.51
C LEU A 540 -46.21 9.16 8.46
N LEU A 541 -45.75 10.31 7.93
CA LEU A 541 -45.18 11.43 8.67
C LEU A 541 -45.72 12.76 8.11
N THR A 542 -45.74 13.79 8.94
CA THR A 542 -46.04 15.15 8.48
C THR A 542 -44.77 15.87 8.05
N LYS A 543 -44.83 16.66 6.98
CA LYS A 543 -43.66 17.30 6.34
C LYS A 543 -42.86 18.22 7.26
N ASP A 544 -43.49 18.80 8.28
CA ASP A 544 -42.85 19.70 9.24
C ASP A 544 -42.62 19.03 10.61
N SER A 545 -42.70 17.70 10.69
CA SER A 545 -42.37 16.96 11.91
C SER A 545 -40.88 16.76 12.08
N VAL A 546 -40.43 16.70 13.34
CA VAL A 546 -39.04 16.37 13.68
C VAL A 546 -38.62 15.02 13.10
N ALA A 547 -39.52 14.02 13.10
CA ALA A 547 -39.25 12.71 12.51
C ALA A 547 -39.05 12.78 10.99
N PHE A 548 -39.82 13.62 10.27
CA PHE A 548 -39.61 13.82 8.84
C PHE A 548 -38.28 14.52 8.56
N ASP A 549 -37.93 15.55 9.32
CA ASP A 549 -36.64 16.24 9.18
C ASP A 549 -35.47 15.27 9.41
N GLN A 550 -35.51 14.49 10.51
CA GLN A 550 -34.50 13.48 10.83
C GLN A 550 -34.34 12.43 9.71
N LEU A 551 -35.45 11.93 9.17
CA LEU A 551 -35.44 10.95 8.10
C LEU A 551 -34.97 11.55 6.76
N SER A 552 -35.40 12.78 6.45
CA SER A 552 -35.03 13.51 5.24
C SER A 552 -33.54 13.82 5.21
N GLU A 553 -32.97 14.24 6.34
CA GLU A 553 -31.53 14.51 6.49
C GLU A 553 -30.67 13.32 6.09
N ILE A 554 -31.04 12.09 6.48
CA ILE A 554 -30.29 10.90 6.04
C ILE A 554 -30.66 10.48 4.62
N ILE A 555 -31.96 10.38 4.28
CA ILE A 555 -32.40 9.81 2.99
C ILE A 555 -31.85 10.59 1.81
N THR A 556 -31.82 11.93 1.88
CA THR A 556 -31.33 12.78 0.78
C THR A 556 -29.85 12.59 0.45
N THR A 557 -29.06 12.06 1.39
CA THR A 557 -27.62 11.78 1.18
C THR A 557 -27.37 10.41 0.53
N LEU A 558 -28.36 9.50 0.51
CA LEU A 558 -28.12 8.11 0.14
C LEU A 558 -27.88 7.94 -1.37
N PRO A 559 -26.74 7.35 -1.80
CA PRO A 559 -26.32 7.33 -3.20
C PRO A 559 -26.93 6.18 -4.01
N PHE A 560 -28.25 5.98 -3.96
CA PHE A 560 -28.94 4.85 -4.59
C PHE A 560 -29.43 5.15 -6.02
N ALA A 561 -28.92 4.38 -6.98
CA ALA A 561 -29.30 4.40 -8.39
C ALA A 561 -30.32 3.31 -8.74
N TYR A 562 -31.25 3.65 -9.65
CA TYR A 562 -32.23 2.69 -10.21
C TYR A 562 -32.43 2.83 -11.73
N HIS A 563 -32.35 4.05 -12.29
CA HIS A 563 -32.61 4.34 -13.71
C HIS A 563 -31.85 3.45 -14.70
N LYS A 564 -30.51 3.55 -14.70
CA LYS A 564 -29.64 2.80 -15.63
C LYS A 564 -29.11 1.49 -15.04
N SER A 565 -29.37 1.24 -13.76
CA SER A 565 -29.07 -0.01 -13.05
C SER A 565 -30.09 -1.11 -13.40
N LYS A 566 -30.18 -1.40 -14.72
CA LYS A 566 -31.23 -2.23 -15.29
C LYS A 566 -31.24 -3.64 -14.75
N THR A 567 -30.09 -4.22 -14.41
CA THR A 567 -30.05 -5.61 -13.92
C THR A 567 -30.49 -5.74 -12.47
N ILE A 568 -30.55 -4.63 -11.74
CA ILE A 568 -31.00 -4.57 -10.34
C ILE A 568 -32.47 -4.16 -10.27
N PHE A 569 -32.89 -3.17 -11.07
CA PHE A 569 -34.27 -2.67 -11.08
C PHE A 569 -35.04 -3.11 -12.34
N GLY A 570 -34.94 -2.36 -13.45
CA GLY A 570 -35.91 -2.46 -14.55
C GLY A 570 -36.04 -3.84 -15.23
N VAL A 571 -34.95 -4.59 -15.43
CA VAL A 571 -35.00 -5.95 -15.99
C VAL A 571 -35.58 -6.94 -14.98
N LYS A 572 -35.35 -6.73 -13.67
CA LYS A 572 -35.93 -7.57 -12.63
C LYS A 572 -37.42 -7.32 -12.49
N GLU A 573 -37.85 -6.07 -12.41
CA GLU A 573 -39.28 -5.73 -12.41
C GLU A 573 -40.02 -6.31 -13.62
N LYS A 574 -39.39 -6.30 -14.80
CA LYS A 574 -39.99 -6.88 -16.00
C LYS A 574 -40.13 -8.41 -15.95
N ARG A 575 -39.23 -9.12 -15.27
CA ARG A 575 -39.19 -10.59 -15.23
C ARG A 575 -39.93 -11.16 -14.02
N GLU A 576 -39.74 -10.53 -12.87
CA GLU A 576 -40.20 -10.90 -11.54
C GLU A 576 -40.74 -9.62 -10.87
N PRO A 577 -41.98 -9.21 -11.17
CA PRO A 577 -42.57 -7.99 -10.62
C PRO A 577 -42.47 -7.95 -9.09
N GLY A 578 -42.05 -6.82 -8.53
CA GLY A 578 -41.83 -6.63 -7.10
C GLY A 578 -40.46 -7.05 -6.59
N GLN A 579 -39.57 -7.64 -7.43
CA GLN A 579 -38.25 -8.09 -7.01
C GLN A 579 -37.11 -7.12 -7.35
N GLY A 580 -37.39 -5.98 -7.98
CA GLY A 580 -36.39 -4.96 -8.29
C GLY A 580 -35.85 -4.26 -7.03
N GLY A 581 -34.58 -3.89 -7.05
CA GLY A 581 -33.93 -3.18 -5.95
C GLY A 581 -33.29 -1.86 -6.38
N VAL A 582 -32.45 -1.32 -5.50
CA VAL A 582 -31.58 -0.16 -5.77
C VAL A 582 -30.12 -0.55 -5.61
N PHE A 583 -29.22 0.14 -6.33
CA PHE A 583 -27.78 -0.08 -6.25
C PHE A 583 -27.06 1.20 -5.82
N GLY A 584 -26.20 1.13 -4.82
CA GLY A 584 -25.45 2.28 -4.30
C GLY A 584 -23.94 2.06 -4.31
N ILE A 585 -23.21 3.15 -4.58
CA ILE A 585 -21.75 3.23 -4.41
C ILE A 585 -21.48 4.33 -3.37
N PHE A 586 -20.79 3.96 -2.31
CA PHE A 586 -20.52 4.82 -1.16
C PHE A 586 -19.05 5.20 -1.19
N VAL A 587 -18.75 6.48 -1.04
CA VAL A 587 -17.37 6.97 -1.04
C VAL A 587 -16.92 7.07 0.40
N ASN A 588 -15.91 6.29 0.77
CA ASN A 588 -15.42 6.28 2.15
C ASN A 588 -14.17 7.15 2.32
N ASP A 589 -13.76 7.29 3.58
CA ASP A 589 -12.67 8.16 3.96
C ASP A 589 -11.27 7.63 3.63
N LEU A 590 -11.17 6.41 3.10
CA LEU A 590 -9.92 5.81 2.63
C LEU A 590 -9.54 6.33 1.23
N CYS A 591 -10.47 7.02 0.54
CA CYS A 591 -10.22 7.61 -0.77
C CYS A 591 -9.01 8.55 -0.74
N LYS A 592 -8.10 8.40 -1.70
CA LYS A 592 -6.93 9.26 -1.90
C LYS A 592 -7.09 10.28 -3.03
N GLY A 593 -8.27 10.33 -3.68
CA GLY A 593 -8.54 11.26 -4.78
C GLY A 593 -7.77 10.96 -6.08
N CYS A 594 -7.46 9.69 -6.37
CA CYS A 594 -6.65 9.32 -7.55
C CYS A 594 -7.36 9.41 -8.90
N ALA A 595 -8.69 9.59 -8.91
CA ALA A 595 -9.56 9.62 -10.09
C ALA A 595 -9.57 8.34 -10.98
N ALA A 596 -8.90 7.24 -10.59
CA ALA A 596 -8.92 5.99 -11.36
C ALA A 596 -10.35 5.46 -11.60
N CYS A 597 -11.24 5.62 -10.61
CA CYS A 597 -12.65 5.23 -10.72
C CYS A 597 -13.46 6.09 -11.70
N VAL A 598 -13.14 7.38 -11.80
CA VAL A 598 -13.76 8.32 -12.75
C VAL A 598 -13.30 7.99 -14.16
N GLU A 599 -11.99 7.81 -14.37
CA GLU A 599 -11.41 7.46 -15.67
C GLU A 599 -11.93 6.10 -16.19
N ALA A 600 -12.11 5.12 -15.30
CA ALA A 600 -12.67 3.83 -15.67
C ALA A 600 -14.18 3.88 -15.99
N CYS A 601 -14.89 4.96 -15.62
CA CYS A 601 -16.32 5.07 -15.81
C CYS A 601 -16.67 5.48 -17.25
N GLY A 602 -17.03 4.53 -18.11
CA GLY A 602 -17.47 4.80 -19.48
C GLY A 602 -18.89 5.40 -19.62
N HIS A 603 -19.46 5.95 -18.56
CA HIS A 603 -20.88 6.35 -18.48
C HIS A 603 -21.13 7.70 -17.82
N ASP A 604 -20.09 8.46 -17.48
CA ASP A 604 -20.20 9.74 -16.76
C ASP A 604 -21.04 9.62 -15.47
N ALA A 605 -20.89 8.49 -14.76
CA ALA A 605 -21.57 8.22 -13.50
C ALA A 605 -20.75 8.64 -12.28
N LEU A 606 -19.49 9.03 -12.47
CA LEU A 606 -18.63 9.56 -11.44
C LEU A 606 -17.94 10.81 -11.98
N GLU A 607 -17.77 11.81 -11.12
CA GLU A 607 -16.99 13.02 -11.41
C GLU A 607 -16.14 13.39 -10.20
N MET A 608 -15.00 14.05 -10.43
CA MET A 608 -14.22 14.62 -9.33
C MET A 608 -14.84 15.95 -8.89
N ILE A 609 -15.03 16.13 -7.59
CA ILE A 609 -15.44 17.40 -6.98
C ILE A 609 -14.41 17.84 -5.94
N ASN A 610 -14.37 19.14 -5.66
CA ASN A 610 -13.56 19.67 -4.56
C ASN A 610 -14.05 19.10 -3.22
N GLU A 611 -13.11 18.64 -2.40
CA GLU A 611 -13.39 18.19 -1.04
C GLU A 611 -13.72 19.40 -0.14
N THR A 612 -14.85 19.33 0.55
CA THR A 612 -15.32 20.34 1.52
C THR A 612 -15.73 19.69 2.84
N GLU A 613 -15.96 20.48 3.89
CA GLU A 613 -16.42 19.98 5.18
C GLU A 613 -17.80 19.31 5.08
N ASP A 614 -18.68 19.88 4.26
CA ASP A 614 -20.04 19.37 4.03
C ASP A 614 -20.01 18.07 3.21
N VAL A 615 -19.20 18.02 2.14
CA VAL A 615 -19.03 16.79 1.32
C VAL A 615 -18.46 15.66 2.17
N HIS A 616 -17.48 15.96 3.02
CA HIS A 616 -16.91 14.97 3.91
C HIS A 616 -17.91 14.47 4.96
N ALA A 617 -18.72 15.37 5.53
CA ALA A 617 -19.77 15.01 6.47
C ALA A 617 -20.88 14.17 5.81
N GLU A 618 -21.28 14.48 4.58
CA GLU A 618 -22.19 13.69 3.76
C GLU A 618 -21.66 12.25 3.60
N TYR A 619 -20.41 12.10 3.17
CA TYR A 619 -19.81 10.77 2.97
C TYR A 619 -19.67 9.97 4.27
N LYS A 620 -19.35 10.63 5.38
CA LYS A 620 -19.34 9.97 6.69
C LYS A 620 -20.74 9.51 7.11
N SER A 621 -21.77 10.31 6.84
CA SER A 621 -23.17 9.98 7.14
C SER A 621 -23.65 8.77 6.32
N THR A 622 -23.34 8.74 5.02
CA THR A 622 -23.71 7.62 4.15
C THR A 622 -22.96 6.33 4.49
N MET A 623 -21.70 6.42 4.94
CA MET A 623 -20.94 5.27 5.44
C MET A 623 -21.53 4.70 6.73
N ASN A 624 -21.91 5.55 7.69
CA ASN A 624 -22.62 5.12 8.90
C ASN A 624 -23.90 4.35 8.54
N PHE A 625 -24.64 4.80 7.51
CA PHE A 625 -25.82 4.09 7.02
C PHE A 625 -25.47 2.74 6.36
N LEU A 626 -24.42 2.68 5.55
CA LEU A 626 -23.97 1.44 4.92
C LEU A 626 -23.54 0.37 5.94
N ASP A 627 -23.07 0.77 7.12
CA ASP A 627 -22.71 -0.14 8.20
C ASP A 627 -23.91 -0.82 8.86
N LEU A 628 -25.11 -0.27 8.68
CA LEU A 628 -26.38 -0.88 9.14
C LEU A 628 -26.96 -1.90 8.14
N LEU A 629 -26.43 -1.96 6.91
CA LEU A 629 -26.94 -2.84 5.86
C LEU A 629 -26.21 -4.18 5.81
N SER A 630 -26.95 -5.23 5.43
CA SER A 630 -26.37 -6.56 5.18
C SER A 630 -25.63 -6.63 3.83
N ASN A 631 -24.99 -7.76 3.56
CA ASN A 631 -24.45 -8.06 2.23
C ASN A 631 -25.54 -7.98 1.13
N THR A 632 -25.11 -7.69 -0.10
CA THR A 632 -25.98 -7.74 -1.29
C THR A 632 -26.66 -9.11 -1.44
N PRO A 633 -28.00 -9.16 -1.55
CA PRO A 633 -28.74 -10.40 -1.79
C PRO A 633 -28.34 -11.11 -3.10
N ARG A 634 -28.34 -12.45 -3.08
CA ARG A 634 -27.96 -13.30 -4.24
C ARG A 634 -28.70 -12.95 -5.53
N LYS A 635 -29.98 -12.57 -5.45
CA LYS A 635 -30.81 -12.21 -6.62
C LYS A 635 -30.26 -11.04 -7.45
N TYR A 636 -29.39 -10.23 -6.86
CA TYR A 636 -28.77 -9.06 -7.50
C TYR A 636 -27.38 -9.33 -8.11
N LEU A 637 -26.77 -10.48 -7.84
CA LEU A 637 -25.42 -10.82 -8.29
C LEU A 637 -25.36 -11.30 -9.76
N GLY A 638 -26.50 -11.34 -10.45
CA GLY A 638 -26.56 -11.69 -11.87
C GLY A 638 -26.24 -13.17 -12.12
N LEU A 639 -25.21 -13.44 -12.94
CA LEU A 639 -24.76 -14.81 -13.25
C LEU A 639 -23.60 -15.28 -12.35
N PHE A 640 -23.26 -14.48 -11.34
CA PHE A 640 -22.29 -14.88 -10.34
C PHE A 640 -22.98 -15.77 -9.30
N ASP A 641 -22.42 -16.97 -9.08
CA ASP A 641 -22.87 -17.88 -8.05
C ASP A 641 -21.97 -17.76 -6.82
N PRO A 642 -22.39 -17.08 -5.74
CA PRO A 642 -21.58 -16.90 -4.54
C PRO A 642 -21.31 -18.21 -3.79
N GLU A 643 -22.12 -19.26 -4.00
CA GLU A 643 -21.93 -20.56 -3.35
C GLU A 643 -20.94 -21.47 -4.10
N ASN A 644 -20.83 -21.27 -5.42
CA ASN A 644 -20.00 -22.06 -6.33
C ASN A 644 -19.30 -21.15 -7.34
N PRO A 645 -18.37 -20.28 -6.89
CA PRO A 645 -17.77 -19.26 -7.74
C PRO A 645 -17.09 -19.82 -8.99
N GLU A 646 -16.56 -21.06 -8.93
CA GLU A 646 -15.92 -21.74 -10.07
C GLU A 646 -16.87 -22.02 -11.24
N LYS A 647 -18.18 -22.10 -10.98
CA LYS A 647 -19.22 -22.29 -12.00
C LYS A 647 -19.62 -20.98 -12.68
N SER A 648 -19.17 -19.85 -12.14
CA SER A 648 -19.47 -18.53 -12.69
C SER A 648 -18.70 -18.30 -13.99
N LYS A 649 -19.32 -17.61 -14.94
CA LYS A 649 -18.64 -17.15 -16.16
C LYS A 649 -17.63 -16.06 -15.80
N ALA A 650 -16.49 -16.02 -16.50
CA ALA A 650 -15.42 -15.05 -16.25
C ALA A 650 -15.91 -13.58 -16.17
N ALA A 651 -16.80 -13.17 -17.07
CA ALA A 651 -17.37 -11.81 -17.09
C ALA A 651 -18.30 -11.49 -15.90
N ALA A 652 -18.84 -12.51 -15.21
CA ALA A 652 -19.70 -12.32 -14.05
C ALA A 652 -18.91 -12.27 -12.73
N LEU A 653 -17.65 -12.75 -12.73
CA LEU A 653 -16.85 -12.85 -11.51
C LEU A 653 -16.68 -11.51 -10.80
N GLN A 654 -16.62 -10.39 -11.52
CA GLN A 654 -16.51 -9.05 -10.92
C GLN A 654 -17.63 -8.72 -9.91
N ASN A 655 -18.79 -9.35 -10.02
CA ASN A 655 -19.91 -9.13 -9.12
C ASN A 655 -19.67 -9.67 -7.70
N HIS A 656 -18.62 -10.48 -7.47
CA HIS A 656 -18.20 -10.84 -6.11
C HIS A 656 -17.89 -9.61 -5.24
N MET A 657 -17.43 -8.52 -5.86
CA MET A 657 -17.13 -7.25 -5.21
C MET A 657 -18.38 -6.50 -4.73
N MET A 658 -19.59 -6.98 -5.06
CA MET A 658 -20.86 -6.45 -4.51
C MET A 658 -21.18 -7.02 -3.13
N VAL A 659 -20.48 -8.08 -2.71
CA VAL A 659 -20.65 -8.66 -1.37
C VAL A 659 -19.71 -7.92 -0.43
N LYS A 660 -20.23 -7.06 0.46
CA LYS A 660 -19.44 -6.18 1.34
C LYS A 660 -18.39 -6.96 2.14
N SER A 661 -18.76 -8.09 2.74
CA SER A 661 -17.82 -8.93 3.50
C SER A 661 -16.66 -9.49 2.67
N VAL A 662 -16.84 -9.60 1.35
CA VAL A 662 -15.81 -10.03 0.38
C VAL A 662 -15.00 -8.83 -0.11
N TYR A 663 -15.66 -7.70 -0.36
CA TYR A 663 -15.02 -6.43 -0.69
C TYR A 663 -14.03 -6.01 0.41
N ASP A 664 -14.40 -6.24 1.67
CA ASP A 664 -13.58 -5.97 2.85
C ASP A 664 -12.41 -6.96 3.05
N GLY A 665 -12.15 -7.87 2.10
CA GLY A 665 -11.00 -8.76 2.13
C GLY A 665 -9.65 -8.03 2.14
N LEU A 666 -9.62 -6.76 1.76
CA LEU A 666 -8.51 -5.83 1.97
C LEU A 666 -9.08 -4.52 2.52
N LEU A 667 -8.47 -3.96 3.56
CA LEU A 667 -8.97 -2.76 4.23
C LEU A 667 -7.91 -1.69 4.20
N SER A 668 -7.91 -0.90 3.12
CA SER A 668 -6.91 0.14 2.89
C SER A 668 -6.89 1.22 3.98
N GLY A 669 -6.10 2.27 3.76
CA GLY A 669 -5.76 3.28 4.79
C GLY A 669 -4.25 3.32 5.07
N ASP A 670 -3.51 2.45 4.38
CA ASP A 670 -2.07 2.44 4.25
C ASP A 670 -1.49 3.60 3.42
N GLY A 671 -0.16 3.64 3.39
CA GLY A 671 0.67 4.65 2.74
C GLY A 671 1.03 4.44 1.28
N ALA A 672 0.34 3.57 0.53
CA ALA A 672 0.58 3.45 -0.90
C ALA A 672 0.25 4.75 -1.65
N CYS A 673 0.88 4.97 -2.81
CA CYS A 673 0.56 6.11 -3.67
C CYS A 673 -0.92 6.12 -4.09
N ALA A 674 -1.50 7.31 -4.24
CA ALA A 674 -2.77 7.47 -4.94
C ALA A 674 -2.69 6.80 -6.32
N GLY A 675 -3.63 5.89 -6.61
CA GLY A 675 -3.67 5.19 -7.90
C GLY A 675 -2.77 3.95 -8.01
N CYS A 676 -2.14 3.50 -6.92
CA CYS A 676 -1.15 2.41 -6.95
C CYS A 676 -1.68 1.15 -7.66
N GLY A 677 -1.00 0.73 -8.75
CA GLY A 677 -1.41 -0.45 -9.53
C GLY A 677 -1.27 -1.77 -8.77
N GLU A 678 -0.36 -1.86 -7.79
CA GLU A 678 -0.18 -3.07 -6.98
C GLU A 678 -1.43 -3.41 -6.16
N LYS A 679 -2.09 -2.39 -5.61
CA LYS A 679 -3.17 -2.58 -4.67
C LYS A 679 -4.47 -3.06 -5.31
N SER A 680 -4.79 -2.63 -6.53
CA SER A 680 -5.97 -3.16 -7.25
C SER A 680 -5.84 -4.68 -7.49
N ILE A 681 -4.62 -5.16 -7.73
CA ILE A 681 -4.33 -6.60 -7.82
C ILE A 681 -4.43 -7.29 -6.46
N LEU A 682 -3.84 -6.71 -5.39
CA LEU A 682 -3.94 -7.29 -4.05
C LEU A 682 -5.37 -7.38 -3.56
N HIS A 683 -6.19 -6.37 -3.84
CA HIS A 683 -7.63 -6.39 -3.53
C HIS A 683 -8.31 -7.55 -4.27
N SER A 684 -8.05 -7.69 -5.57
CA SER A 684 -8.55 -8.81 -6.40
C SER A 684 -8.18 -10.19 -5.84
N VAL A 685 -6.95 -10.35 -5.37
CA VAL A 685 -6.45 -11.61 -4.79
C VAL A 685 -7.14 -11.91 -3.47
N ALA A 686 -7.24 -10.91 -2.60
CA ALA A 686 -7.85 -11.07 -1.29
C ALA A 686 -9.35 -11.36 -1.39
N SER A 687 -10.08 -10.57 -2.18
CA SER A 687 -11.52 -10.71 -2.37
C SER A 687 -11.89 -12.04 -3.04
N LEU A 688 -11.13 -12.49 -4.05
CA LEU A 688 -11.41 -13.80 -4.66
C LEU A 688 -11.06 -14.98 -3.76
N THR A 689 -10.02 -14.86 -2.92
CA THR A 689 -9.69 -15.91 -1.95
C THR A 689 -10.83 -16.04 -0.93
N GLU A 690 -11.35 -14.92 -0.41
CA GLU A 690 -12.54 -14.91 0.45
C GLU A 690 -13.77 -15.49 -0.25
N THR A 691 -14.00 -15.10 -1.50
CA THR A 691 -15.11 -15.58 -2.34
C THR A 691 -15.14 -17.11 -2.45
N MET A 692 -13.97 -17.73 -2.63
CA MET A 692 -13.85 -19.19 -2.72
C MET A 692 -13.99 -19.86 -1.35
N MET A 693 -13.25 -19.37 -0.35
CA MET A 693 -13.07 -20.09 0.91
C MET A 693 -14.29 -19.98 1.83
N ARG A 694 -14.95 -18.82 1.86
CA ARG A 694 -16.04 -18.56 2.82
C ARG A 694 -17.22 -19.52 2.70
N PRO A 695 -17.84 -19.74 1.53
CA PRO A 695 -18.93 -20.72 1.39
C PRO A 695 -18.45 -22.16 1.68
N MET A 696 -17.19 -22.48 1.39
CA MET A 696 -16.62 -23.79 1.68
C MET A 696 -16.50 -24.04 3.19
N TYR A 697 -16.01 -23.05 3.95
CA TYR A 697 -15.96 -23.13 5.40
C TYR A 697 -17.35 -23.24 6.04
N HIS A 698 -18.34 -22.48 5.55
CA HIS A 698 -19.69 -22.57 6.09
C HIS A 698 -20.30 -23.97 5.87
N ARG A 699 -20.15 -24.54 4.67
CA ARG A 699 -20.58 -25.93 4.40
C ARG A 699 -19.86 -26.95 5.28
N LYS A 700 -18.56 -26.75 5.51
CA LYS A 700 -17.77 -27.62 6.39
C LYS A 700 -18.24 -27.52 7.85
N ALA A 701 -18.54 -26.31 8.33
CA ALA A 701 -19.10 -26.10 9.67
C ALA A 701 -20.46 -26.80 9.84
N ASP A 702 -21.35 -26.65 8.86
CA ASP A 702 -22.67 -27.30 8.89
C ASP A 702 -22.51 -28.84 8.90
N ARG A 703 -21.60 -29.37 8.07
CA ARG A 703 -21.24 -30.80 8.03
C ARG A 703 -20.66 -31.30 9.35
N PHE A 704 -19.83 -30.51 10.02
CA PHE A 704 -19.26 -30.85 11.33
C PHE A 704 -20.29 -30.88 12.44
N ASN A 705 -21.23 -29.94 12.46
CA ASN A 705 -22.34 -29.96 13.42
C ASN A 705 -23.23 -31.19 13.21
N GLU A 706 -23.62 -31.48 11.97
CA GLU A 706 -24.42 -32.67 11.64
C GLU A 706 -23.72 -33.96 12.09
N LYS A 707 -22.42 -34.10 11.80
CA LYS A 707 -21.64 -35.26 12.24
C LYS A 707 -21.49 -35.33 13.76
N ALA A 708 -21.34 -34.21 14.45
CA ALA A 708 -21.26 -34.18 15.91
C ALA A 708 -22.57 -34.65 16.54
N ASP A 709 -23.71 -34.19 16.03
CA ASP A 709 -25.03 -34.59 16.52
C ASP A 709 -25.28 -36.09 16.27
N LEU A 710 -24.94 -36.61 15.09
CA LEU A 710 -25.00 -38.06 14.81
C LEU A 710 -24.08 -38.87 15.74
N LEU A 711 -22.89 -38.35 16.03
CA LEU A 711 -21.92 -39.01 16.91
C LEU A 711 -22.39 -39.04 18.37
N GLU A 712 -23.14 -38.03 18.83
CA GLU A 712 -23.82 -38.05 20.14
C GLU A 712 -24.83 -39.20 20.22
N ASP A 713 -25.58 -39.45 19.14
CA ASP A 713 -26.64 -40.47 19.11
C ASP A 713 -26.08 -41.92 19.04
N VAL A 714 -25.09 -42.17 18.17
CA VAL A 714 -24.66 -43.54 17.84
C VAL A 714 -23.26 -43.90 18.34
N GLY A 715 -22.47 -42.91 18.79
CA GLY A 715 -21.03 -43.07 19.01
C GLY A 715 -20.67 -44.16 20.01
N MET A 716 -21.29 -44.15 21.19
CA MET A 716 -21.01 -45.13 22.25
C MET A 716 -21.46 -46.54 21.90
N ALA A 717 -22.62 -46.67 21.26
CA ALA A 717 -23.15 -47.97 20.84
C ALA A 717 -22.18 -48.63 19.85
N ASN A 718 -21.73 -47.88 18.84
CA ASN A 718 -20.82 -48.39 17.81
C ASN A 718 -19.41 -48.67 18.35
N LEU A 719 -18.87 -47.82 19.25
CA LEU A 719 -17.58 -48.06 19.87
C LEU A 719 -17.59 -49.31 20.78
N THR A 720 -18.67 -49.51 21.54
CA THR A 720 -18.85 -50.71 22.37
C THR A 720 -18.93 -51.97 21.50
N ALA A 721 -19.70 -51.92 20.41
CA ALA A 721 -19.80 -53.02 19.45
C ALA A 721 -18.43 -53.37 18.83
N LEU A 722 -17.59 -52.38 18.51
CA LEU A 722 -16.22 -52.62 18.05
C LEU A 722 -15.38 -53.32 19.12
N LYS A 723 -15.44 -52.85 20.37
CA LYS A 723 -14.68 -53.43 21.49
C LYS A 723 -14.99 -54.90 21.73
N GLU A 724 -16.26 -55.28 21.53
CA GLU A 724 -16.71 -56.68 21.63
C GLU A 724 -16.31 -57.51 20.41
N LYS A 725 -16.43 -56.95 19.20
CA LYS A 725 -16.17 -57.63 17.93
C LYS A 725 -14.68 -57.81 17.63
N ASP A 726 -13.87 -56.77 17.86
CA ASP A 726 -12.45 -56.70 17.51
C ASP A 726 -11.68 -55.82 18.51
N LYS A 727 -11.13 -56.46 19.54
CA LYS A 727 -10.36 -55.80 20.61
C LYS A 727 -9.09 -55.12 20.10
N ALA A 728 -8.46 -55.65 19.05
CA ALA A 728 -7.24 -55.07 18.50
C ALA A 728 -7.54 -53.78 17.74
N ALA A 729 -8.60 -53.79 16.93
CA ALA A 729 -9.08 -52.58 16.25
C ALA A 729 -9.51 -51.50 17.24
N TYR A 730 -10.24 -51.87 18.30
CA TYR A 730 -10.59 -50.94 19.38
C TYR A 730 -9.34 -50.34 20.06
N ALA A 731 -8.34 -51.15 20.39
CA ALA A 731 -7.12 -50.67 21.03
C ALA A 731 -6.36 -49.68 20.14
N ALA A 732 -6.22 -49.98 18.85
CA ALA A 732 -5.61 -49.07 17.88
C ALA A 732 -6.42 -47.78 17.72
N PHE A 733 -7.74 -47.86 17.61
CA PHE A 733 -8.62 -46.68 17.49
C PHE A 733 -8.58 -45.80 18.75
N ARG A 734 -8.65 -46.40 19.94
CA ARG A 734 -8.50 -45.70 21.22
C ARG A 734 -7.17 -44.96 21.28
N ARG A 735 -6.07 -45.62 20.90
CA ARG A 735 -4.74 -44.98 20.84
C ARG A 735 -4.73 -43.79 19.89
N SER A 736 -5.35 -43.91 18.72
CA SER A 736 -5.46 -42.83 17.73
C SER A 736 -6.10 -41.57 18.30
N ILE A 737 -7.23 -41.71 19.01
CA ILE A 737 -7.92 -40.58 19.64
C ILE A 737 -7.05 -39.95 20.73
N LEU A 738 -6.52 -40.77 21.65
CA LEU A 738 -5.72 -40.28 22.77
C LEU A 738 -4.43 -39.59 22.32
N HIS A 739 -3.75 -40.14 21.32
CA HIS A 739 -2.57 -39.53 20.73
C HIS A 739 -2.94 -38.24 19.99
N MET A 740 -3.75 -38.33 18.94
CA MET A 740 -3.87 -37.26 17.94
C MET A 740 -4.84 -36.16 18.36
N ILE A 741 -5.91 -36.51 19.06
CA ILE A 741 -6.97 -35.59 19.47
C ILE A 741 -6.67 -35.04 20.86
N MET A 742 -6.34 -35.92 21.81
CA MET A 742 -6.09 -35.54 23.22
C MET A 742 -4.63 -35.21 23.53
N GLY A 743 -3.72 -35.38 22.58
CA GLY A 743 -2.33 -34.91 22.70
C GLY A 743 -1.39 -35.80 23.51
N MET A 744 -1.76 -37.06 23.78
CA MET A 744 -0.98 -38.01 24.60
C MET A 744 0.03 -38.84 23.77
N GLY A 745 0.59 -38.23 22.73
CA GLY A 745 1.52 -38.87 21.80
C GLY A 745 3.00 -38.68 22.16
N ALA A 746 3.85 -39.62 21.70
CA ALA A 746 5.30 -39.51 21.77
C ALA A 746 5.98 -40.04 20.51
N GLU A 747 7.33 -40.08 20.51
CA GLU A 747 8.15 -40.44 19.35
C GLU A 747 7.99 -41.88 18.85
N ASN A 748 7.40 -42.78 19.65
CA ASN A 748 7.09 -44.15 19.23
C ASN A 748 5.92 -44.73 20.04
N THR A 749 5.29 -45.78 19.48
CA THR A 749 4.10 -46.41 20.06
C THR A 749 4.28 -46.88 21.50
N LYS A 750 5.46 -47.40 21.87
CA LYS A 750 5.72 -47.88 23.24
C LYS A 750 5.67 -46.74 24.25
N VAL A 751 6.27 -45.59 23.92
CA VAL A 751 6.26 -44.42 24.81
C VAL A 751 4.87 -43.78 24.82
N THR A 752 4.18 -43.72 23.68
CA THR A 752 2.78 -43.30 23.61
C THR A 752 1.89 -44.15 24.52
N ASP A 753 2.01 -45.47 24.49
CA ASP A 753 1.24 -46.37 25.35
C ASP A 753 1.54 -46.12 26.84
N GLN A 754 2.81 -45.89 27.19
CA GLN A 754 3.20 -45.55 28.57
C GLN A 754 2.62 -44.21 29.06
N ILE A 755 2.57 -43.20 28.19
CA ILE A 755 1.96 -41.90 28.49
C ILE A 755 0.45 -42.09 28.68
N ILE A 756 -0.21 -42.79 27.75
CA ILE A 756 -1.65 -43.07 27.83
C ILE A 756 -2.00 -43.82 29.12
N GLU A 757 -1.26 -44.87 29.48
CA GLU A 757 -1.49 -45.63 30.72
C GLU A 757 -1.28 -44.79 31.98
N LYS A 758 -0.39 -43.80 31.93
CA LYS A 758 -0.05 -42.94 33.08
C LYS A 758 -0.97 -41.73 33.21
N GLU A 759 -1.40 -41.14 32.10
CA GLU A 759 -2.00 -39.81 32.06
C GLU A 759 -3.50 -39.81 31.72
N PHE A 760 -4.04 -40.89 31.12
CA PHE A 760 -5.47 -40.97 30.83
C PHE A 760 -6.21 -41.82 31.88
N ASP A 761 -7.06 -41.17 32.68
CA ASP A 761 -7.93 -41.79 33.69
C ASP A 761 -9.43 -41.77 33.31
N GLY A 762 -9.76 -41.38 32.07
CA GLY A 762 -11.12 -41.30 31.54
C GLY A 762 -11.73 -42.61 31.02
N GLU A 763 -12.97 -42.52 30.56
CA GLU A 763 -13.77 -43.63 30.01
C GLU A 763 -13.91 -43.56 28.47
N ASP A 764 -14.52 -44.59 27.87
CA ASP A 764 -14.76 -44.63 26.41
C ASP A 764 -15.65 -43.46 25.93
N GLN A 765 -16.51 -42.94 26.81
CA GLN A 765 -17.32 -41.73 26.54
C GLN A 765 -16.45 -40.50 26.30
N ASP A 766 -15.31 -40.37 26.98
CA ASP A 766 -14.42 -39.23 26.80
C ASP A 766 -13.77 -39.22 25.42
N LEU A 767 -13.58 -40.39 24.80
CA LEU A 767 -13.08 -40.50 23.41
C LEU A 767 -14.08 -39.94 22.41
N ILE A 768 -15.37 -40.27 22.61
CA ILE A 768 -16.47 -39.77 21.78
C ILE A 768 -16.67 -38.26 22.01
N ASN A 769 -16.68 -37.83 23.27
CA ASN A 769 -16.78 -36.42 23.64
C ASN A 769 -15.63 -35.59 23.06
N ALA A 770 -14.40 -36.11 23.03
CA ALA A 770 -13.26 -35.43 22.45
C ALA A 770 -13.48 -35.14 20.95
N LEU A 771 -14.01 -36.09 20.18
CA LEU A 771 -14.36 -35.88 18.77
C LEU A 771 -15.48 -34.84 18.60
N ILE A 772 -16.56 -34.95 19.40
CA ILE A 772 -17.69 -34.01 19.37
C ILE A 772 -17.21 -32.58 19.65
N VAL A 773 -16.40 -32.40 20.70
CA VAL A 773 -15.85 -31.09 21.10
C VAL A 773 -15.00 -30.51 19.98
N VAL A 774 -14.11 -31.30 19.37
CA VAL A 774 -13.29 -30.82 18.25
C VAL A 774 -14.15 -30.42 17.05
N LEU A 775 -15.12 -31.24 16.65
CA LEU A 775 -16.00 -30.91 15.53
C LEU A 775 -16.82 -29.64 15.77
N ARG A 776 -17.43 -29.49 16.95
CA ARG A 776 -18.21 -28.29 17.32
C ARG A 776 -17.32 -27.05 17.42
N GLN A 777 -16.12 -27.18 17.98
CA GLN A 777 -15.16 -26.07 18.05
C GLN A 777 -14.72 -25.63 16.66
N GLU A 778 -14.41 -26.57 15.76
CA GLU A 778 -14.02 -26.24 14.39
C GLU A 778 -15.19 -25.70 13.58
N ALA A 779 -16.42 -26.18 13.78
CA ALA A 779 -17.62 -25.60 13.18
C ALA A 779 -17.81 -24.13 13.60
N PHE A 780 -17.64 -23.83 14.90
CA PHE A 780 -17.63 -22.46 15.42
C PHE A 780 -16.51 -21.63 14.78
N ASN A 781 -15.29 -22.17 14.73
CA ASN A 781 -14.14 -21.48 14.12
C ASN A 781 -14.40 -21.16 12.65
N HIS A 782 -15.00 -22.06 11.88
CA HIS A 782 -15.26 -21.86 10.45
C HIS A 782 -16.38 -20.86 10.12
N LYS A 783 -17.34 -20.64 11.03
CA LYS A 783 -18.57 -19.87 10.73
C LYS A 783 -18.84 -18.69 11.66
N SER A 784 -18.55 -18.82 12.96
CA SER A 784 -19.06 -17.92 13.99
C SER A 784 -17.97 -17.11 14.72
N LEU A 785 -16.69 -17.44 14.53
CA LEU A 785 -15.60 -16.68 15.12
C LEU A 785 -15.54 -15.24 14.55
N GLN A 786 -15.46 -14.25 15.44
CA GLN A 786 -15.22 -12.85 15.10
C GLN A 786 -13.80 -12.43 15.52
N ALA A 787 -12.83 -12.64 14.63
CA ALA A 787 -11.42 -12.35 14.94
C ALA A 787 -11.07 -10.85 15.00
N ILE A 788 -11.84 -9.99 14.32
CA ILE A 788 -11.60 -8.55 14.21
C ILE A 788 -12.80 -7.79 14.79
N GLU A 789 -12.54 -6.79 15.62
CA GLU A 789 -13.57 -5.91 16.19
C GLU A 789 -14.32 -5.09 15.14
N GLY A 790 -15.63 -4.90 15.34
CA GLY A 790 -16.49 -4.12 14.44
C GLY A 790 -16.75 -4.78 13.08
N ARG A 791 -16.57 -6.10 12.95
CA ARG A 791 -16.74 -6.84 11.68
C ARG A 791 -17.68 -8.02 11.81
N PHE A 792 -18.19 -8.51 10.69
CA PHE A 792 -19.08 -9.68 10.69
C PHE A 792 -18.40 -10.92 11.31
N PRO A 793 -19.11 -11.70 12.15
CA PRO A 793 -18.66 -13.02 12.59
C PRO A 793 -18.74 -13.98 11.40
N ASN A 794 -17.66 -14.06 10.63
CA ASN A 794 -17.60 -14.86 9.40
C ASN A 794 -16.62 -16.04 9.52
N GLY A 795 -16.08 -16.31 10.71
CA GLY A 795 -15.18 -17.43 10.97
C GLY A 795 -13.70 -17.11 10.79
N MET A 796 -12.87 -18.14 10.78
CA MET A 796 -11.42 -18.08 10.74
C MET A 796 -10.91 -17.52 9.42
N THR A 797 -9.60 -17.23 9.38
CA THR A 797 -8.97 -16.62 8.20
C THR A 797 -8.99 -17.54 6.97
N ALA A 798 -9.30 -16.98 5.80
CA ALA A 798 -9.27 -17.70 4.53
C ALA A 798 -7.83 -17.90 4.01
N MET A 799 -6.89 -17.05 4.45
CA MET A 799 -5.55 -17.00 3.90
C MET A 799 -4.52 -16.47 4.87
N ALA A 800 -3.25 -16.66 4.53
CA ALA A 800 -2.12 -15.92 5.11
C ALA A 800 -1.24 -15.38 3.99
N MET A 801 -0.56 -14.27 4.24
CA MET A 801 0.35 -13.65 3.27
C MET A 801 1.76 -13.51 3.82
N THR A 802 2.73 -13.81 2.98
CA THR A 802 4.16 -13.57 3.24
C THR A 802 4.73 -12.70 2.15
N ALA A 803 5.60 -11.76 2.51
CA ALA A 803 6.05 -10.75 1.57
C ALA A 803 7.57 -10.75 1.39
N ASN A 804 8.00 -10.59 0.14
CA ASN A 804 9.34 -10.11 -0.18
C ASN A 804 9.35 -8.58 -0.02
N THR A 805 10.31 -8.05 0.74
CA THR A 805 10.45 -6.60 1.01
C THR A 805 10.38 -5.75 -0.26
N GLY A 806 9.57 -4.68 -0.25
CA GLY A 806 9.33 -3.82 -1.40
C GLY A 806 8.24 -2.78 -1.11
N CYS A 807 7.61 -2.22 -2.14
CA CYS A 807 6.46 -1.31 -1.94
C CYS A 807 5.36 -1.99 -1.11
N ASN A 808 5.03 -3.23 -1.47
CA ASN A 808 4.03 -4.05 -0.76
C ASN A 808 4.29 -4.16 0.74
N THR A 809 5.54 -4.22 1.20
CA THR A 809 5.84 -4.26 2.63
C THR A 809 5.81 -2.88 3.25
N VAL A 810 6.16 -1.82 2.51
CA VAL A 810 6.08 -0.46 3.03
C VAL A 810 4.62 -0.08 3.32
N TYR A 811 3.70 -0.28 2.37
CA TYR A 811 2.29 -0.01 2.66
C TYR A 811 1.60 -1.13 3.44
N GLY A 812 2.09 -2.38 3.39
CA GLY A 812 1.51 -3.50 4.13
C GLY A 812 1.93 -3.60 5.61
N SER A 813 3.07 -3.02 6.00
CA SER A 813 3.63 -3.18 7.36
C SER A 813 4.29 -1.94 7.97
N THR A 814 4.00 -0.75 7.44
CA THR A 814 4.30 0.47 8.20
C THR A 814 3.27 0.64 9.31
N SER A 815 3.69 0.41 10.56
CA SER A 815 2.91 0.78 11.74
C SER A 815 2.54 2.28 11.70
N PRO A 816 1.30 2.67 12.06
CA PRO A 816 0.25 1.83 12.66
C PRO A 816 -0.74 1.22 11.66
N ASN A 817 -0.67 1.55 10.37
CA ASN A 817 -1.77 1.27 9.44
C ASN A 817 -1.51 -0.02 8.65
N ASN A 818 -2.19 -1.10 9.04
CA ASN A 818 -2.12 -2.41 8.40
C ASN A 818 -3.39 -2.68 7.58
N PRO A 819 -3.28 -2.88 6.24
CA PRO A 819 -4.44 -3.09 5.40
C PRO A 819 -4.96 -4.53 5.36
N HIS A 820 -4.26 -5.47 6.00
CA HIS A 820 -4.55 -6.90 5.90
C HIS A 820 -5.43 -7.37 7.07
N PRO A 821 -6.66 -7.88 6.83
CA PRO A 821 -7.52 -8.49 7.84
C PRO A 821 -7.17 -9.98 8.13
N TYR A 822 -6.01 -10.43 7.66
CA TYR A 822 -5.53 -11.81 7.79
C TYR A 822 -4.05 -11.80 8.22
N PRO A 823 -3.50 -12.93 8.70
CA PRO A 823 -2.09 -13.03 9.02
C PRO A 823 -1.23 -12.60 7.83
N TRP A 824 -0.39 -11.59 8.06
CA TRP A 824 0.53 -11.05 7.07
C TRP A 824 1.90 -10.90 7.69
N MET A 825 2.95 -11.30 6.97
CA MET A 825 4.32 -11.27 7.47
C MET A 825 5.31 -10.79 6.41
N ASN A 826 6.20 -9.87 6.81
CA ASN A 826 7.43 -9.56 6.09
C ASN A 826 8.60 -10.18 6.85
N SER A 827 9.38 -11.02 6.15
CA SER A 827 10.64 -11.54 6.69
C SER A 827 11.80 -10.70 6.16
N LEU A 828 12.37 -11.05 5.01
CA LEU A 828 13.41 -10.28 4.33
C LEU A 828 13.09 -10.08 2.84
N PHE A 829 14.00 -9.42 2.14
CA PHE A 829 13.83 -9.09 0.73
C PHE A 829 13.83 -10.32 -0.16
N GLN A 830 14.61 -11.34 0.19
CA GLN A 830 14.89 -12.51 -0.65
C GLN A 830 14.02 -13.74 -0.36
N ASP A 831 13.40 -13.87 0.81
CA ASP A 831 12.92 -15.16 1.33
C ASP A 831 11.41 -15.26 1.58
N GLY A 832 10.63 -14.22 1.25
CA GLY A 832 9.17 -14.22 1.43
C GLY A 832 8.48 -15.49 0.89
N ALA A 833 8.86 -15.96 -0.30
CA ALA A 833 8.34 -17.22 -0.85
C ALA A 833 8.66 -18.47 0.00
N THR A 834 9.87 -18.55 0.58
CA THR A 834 10.27 -19.67 1.44
C THR A 834 9.49 -19.66 2.74
N ILE A 835 9.30 -18.49 3.34
CA ILE A 835 8.46 -18.34 4.54
C ILE A 835 7.01 -18.74 4.24
N GLY A 836 6.48 -18.34 3.08
CA GLY A 836 5.15 -18.77 2.63
C GLY A 836 5.03 -20.29 2.51
N TRP A 837 6.05 -20.96 1.99
CA TRP A 837 6.08 -22.42 1.97
C TRP A 837 6.06 -23.03 3.39
N LEU A 838 6.84 -22.50 4.33
CA LEU A 838 6.85 -22.98 5.73
C LEU A 838 5.50 -22.81 6.44
N ILE A 839 4.81 -21.69 6.20
CA ILE A 839 3.43 -21.49 6.68
C ILE A 839 2.49 -22.50 6.00
N GLY A 840 2.68 -22.76 4.71
CA GLY A 840 1.90 -23.75 3.97
C GLY A 840 2.01 -25.17 4.56
N GLU A 841 3.23 -25.61 4.89
CA GLU A 841 3.48 -26.89 5.57
C GLU A 841 2.82 -26.93 6.96
N SER A 842 2.87 -25.80 7.68
CA SER A 842 2.23 -25.67 9.00
C SER A 842 0.70 -25.80 8.90
N PHE A 843 0.09 -25.22 7.87
CA PHE A 843 -1.35 -25.34 7.61
C PHE A 843 -1.76 -26.76 7.19
N ILE A 844 -0.92 -27.47 6.43
CA ILE A 844 -1.18 -28.89 6.09
C ILE A 844 -1.26 -29.71 7.38
N TYR A 845 -0.30 -29.52 8.30
CA TYR A 845 -0.27 -30.24 9.57
C TYR A 845 -1.45 -29.87 10.49
N ASP A 846 -1.74 -28.57 10.64
CA ASP A 846 -2.84 -28.11 11.50
C ASP A 846 -4.21 -28.55 10.94
N HIS A 847 -4.42 -28.44 9.63
CA HIS A 847 -5.65 -28.89 8.98
C HIS A 847 -5.84 -30.41 9.06
N ALA A 848 -4.77 -31.18 8.90
CA ALA A 848 -4.81 -32.62 9.09
C ALA A 848 -5.29 -32.97 10.51
N LYS A 849 -4.67 -32.35 11.52
CA LYS A 849 -4.92 -32.66 12.94
C LYS A 849 -6.30 -32.22 13.42
N LYS A 850 -6.76 -31.02 13.03
CA LYS A 850 -8.00 -30.43 13.54
C LYS A 850 -9.23 -30.70 12.68
N SER A 851 -9.03 -30.89 11.38
CA SER A 851 -10.13 -30.88 10.42
C SER A 851 -10.31 -32.25 9.76
N VAL A 852 -9.25 -32.82 9.18
CA VAL A 852 -9.35 -34.04 8.35
C VAL A 852 -9.41 -35.32 9.18
N ILE A 853 -8.44 -35.51 10.08
CA ILE A 853 -8.34 -36.73 10.88
C ILE A 853 -9.55 -36.89 11.83
N PRO A 854 -10.00 -35.85 12.57
CA PRO A 854 -11.17 -35.96 13.43
C PRO A 854 -12.43 -36.32 12.63
N GLU A 855 -12.64 -35.68 11.48
CA GLU A 855 -13.76 -35.99 10.59
C GLU A 855 -13.74 -37.44 10.11
N ARG A 856 -12.60 -37.95 9.64
CA ARG A 856 -12.47 -39.33 9.18
C ARG A 856 -12.64 -40.35 10.31
N LEU A 857 -12.13 -40.07 11.51
CA LEU A 857 -12.33 -40.92 12.68
C LEU A 857 -13.82 -40.96 13.07
N THR A 858 -14.50 -39.82 13.05
CA THR A 858 -15.94 -39.74 13.27
C THR A 858 -16.72 -40.54 12.23
N ASP A 859 -16.36 -40.44 10.95
CA ASP A 859 -17.01 -41.22 9.88
C ASP A 859 -16.87 -42.74 10.11
N MET A 860 -15.74 -43.20 10.66
CA MET A 860 -15.56 -44.61 11.02
C MET A 860 -16.52 -45.04 12.13
N VAL A 861 -16.72 -44.20 13.15
CA VAL A 861 -17.63 -44.49 14.27
C VAL A 861 -19.09 -44.47 13.81
N ILE A 862 -19.52 -43.43 13.08
CA ILE A 862 -20.91 -43.27 12.61
C ILE A 862 -21.30 -44.45 11.72
N ASN A 863 -20.41 -44.88 10.83
CA ASN A 863 -20.64 -46.03 9.94
C ASN A 863 -20.39 -47.39 10.63
N GLY A 864 -20.32 -47.45 11.95
CA GLY A 864 -20.24 -48.71 12.72
C GLY A 864 -18.99 -49.55 12.42
N PHE A 865 -17.89 -48.93 12.02
CA PHE A 865 -16.65 -49.61 11.61
C PHE A 865 -16.87 -50.69 10.54
N GLU A 866 -17.65 -50.37 9.50
CA GLU A 866 -17.82 -51.23 8.31
C GLU A 866 -16.48 -51.75 7.77
N ASN A 867 -15.46 -50.88 7.79
CA ASN A 867 -14.07 -51.24 7.56
C ASN A 867 -13.33 -51.37 8.92
N SER A 868 -12.59 -52.48 9.11
CA SER A 868 -11.78 -52.69 10.31
C SER A 868 -10.67 -51.62 10.43
N TYR A 869 -10.40 -51.17 11.66
CA TYR A 869 -9.32 -50.24 11.98
C TYR A 869 -8.08 -50.99 12.47
N SER A 870 -6.90 -50.62 12.01
CA SER A 870 -5.67 -51.36 12.29
C SER A 870 -4.50 -50.48 12.75
N GLU A 871 -3.43 -51.12 13.21
CA GLU A 871 -2.15 -50.44 13.49
C GLU A 871 -1.59 -49.70 12.26
N LYS A 872 -1.90 -50.17 11.05
CA LYS A 872 -1.51 -49.48 9.81
C LYS A 872 -2.26 -48.15 9.67
N ASP A 873 -3.51 -48.09 10.08
CA ASP A 873 -4.31 -46.86 10.03
C ASP A 873 -3.85 -45.86 11.08
N TYR A 874 -3.52 -46.33 12.29
CA TYR A 874 -2.84 -45.52 13.31
C TYR A 874 -1.50 -44.96 12.80
N PHE A 875 -0.66 -45.79 12.20
CA PHE A 875 0.61 -45.35 11.60
C PHE A 875 0.39 -44.31 10.49
N LYS A 876 -0.61 -44.53 9.62
CA LYS A 876 -0.95 -43.60 8.54
C LYS A 876 -1.40 -42.25 9.07
N PHE A 877 -2.28 -42.21 10.08
CA PHE A 877 -2.77 -40.94 10.62
C PHE A 877 -1.72 -40.18 11.45
N THR A 878 -0.77 -40.88 12.07
CA THR A 878 0.35 -40.22 12.79
C THR A 878 1.44 -39.69 11.86
N HIS A 879 1.47 -40.11 10.59
CA HIS A 879 2.40 -39.65 9.56
C HIS A 879 1.68 -38.98 8.38
N PHE A 880 0.52 -38.40 8.65
CA PHE A 880 -0.39 -37.89 7.62
C PHE A 880 0.21 -36.69 6.89
N THR A 881 0.13 -36.71 5.55
CA THR A 881 0.63 -35.63 4.69
C THR A 881 -0.44 -35.20 3.68
N ASP A 882 -0.15 -34.17 2.89
CA ASP A 882 -1.02 -33.74 1.79
C ASP A 882 -1.23 -34.83 0.72
N TYR A 883 -0.33 -35.82 0.61
CA TYR A 883 -0.50 -36.98 -0.27
C TYR A 883 -1.65 -37.90 0.16
N ASP A 884 -2.04 -37.86 1.43
CA ASP A 884 -3.14 -38.66 1.99
C ASP A 884 -4.50 -37.95 1.92
N MET A 885 -4.48 -36.65 1.60
CA MET A 885 -5.66 -35.80 1.47
C MET A 885 -6.29 -35.92 0.09
N THR A 886 -7.62 -36.05 0.08
CA THR A 886 -8.48 -35.89 -1.09
C THR A 886 -8.39 -34.45 -1.63
N ASP A 887 -8.86 -34.24 -2.86
CA ASP A 887 -8.89 -32.89 -3.45
C ASP A 887 -9.76 -31.92 -2.63
N ASN A 888 -10.90 -32.37 -2.10
CA ASN A 888 -11.76 -31.53 -1.27
C ASN A 888 -11.09 -31.13 0.05
N GLU A 889 -10.41 -32.07 0.73
CA GLU A 889 -9.67 -31.75 1.97
C GLU A 889 -8.53 -30.76 1.70
N VAL A 890 -7.87 -30.85 0.54
CA VAL A 890 -6.87 -29.85 0.13
C VAL A 890 -7.49 -28.48 -0.16
N LEU A 891 -8.65 -28.46 -0.84
CA LEU A 891 -9.37 -27.22 -1.13
C LEU A 891 -9.87 -26.53 0.15
N GLU A 892 -10.25 -27.30 1.17
CA GLU A 892 -10.71 -26.80 2.48
C GLU A 892 -9.59 -26.22 3.36
N MET A 893 -8.31 -26.28 2.94
CA MET A 893 -7.21 -25.63 3.66
C MET A 893 -7.15 -24.11 3.41
N PRO A 894 -6.75 -23.29 4.39
CA PRO A 894 -6.39 -21.89 4.14
C PRO A 894 -5.30 -21.76 3.07
N LYS A 895 -5.37 -20.70 2.28
CA LYS A 895 -4.42 -20.46 1.17
C LYS A 895 -3.28 -19.56 1.63
N VAL A 896 -2.03 -19.92 1.31
CA VAL A 896 -0.87 -19.08 1.59
C VAL A 896 -0.46 -18.35 0.33
N TRP A 897 -0.34 -17.03 0.41
CA TRP A 897 0.13 -16.19 -0.68
C TRP A 897 1.52 -15.63 -0.38
N ALA A 898 2.51 -15.93 -1.20
CA ALA A 898 3.75 -15.19 -1.24
C ALA A 898 3.63 -14.02 -2.21
N ILE A 899 3.82 -12.78 -1.76
CA ILE A 899 3.70 -11.58 -2.58
C ILE A 899 5.03 -10.82 -2.67
N GLY A 900 5.30 -10.17 -3.79
CA GLY A 900 6.57 -9.46 -3.96
C GLY A 900 6.65 -8.65 -5.24
N GLY A 901 7.47 -7.60 -5.21
CA GLY A 901 7.81 -6.83 -6.40
C GLY A 901 8.80 -7.55 -7.31
N ASP A 902 9.01 -7.02 -8.51
CA ASP A 902 9.93 -7.59 -9.50
C ASP A 902 11.38 -7.72 -8.99
N GLY A 903 11.87 -6.80 -8.16
CA GLY A 903 13.19 -6.96 -7.55
C GLY A 903 13.32 -8.08 -6.52
N GLY A 904 12.29 -8.24 -5.68
CA GLY A 904 12.30 -9.24 -4.61
C GLY A 904 12.19 -10.65 -5.14
N MET A 905 11.37 -10.87 -6.16
CA MET A 905 11.06 -12.20 -6.68
C MET A 905 11.67 -12.49 -8.06
N GLY A 906 11.95 -11.47 -8.86
CA GLY A 906 12.58 -11.59 -10.17
C GLY A 906 14.11 -11.58 -10.11
N ASP A 907 14.71 -10.97 -9.07
CA ASP A 907 16.16 -10.85 -8.93
C ASP A 907 16.65 -11.60 -7.68
N ILE A 908 16.76 -10.92 -6.53
CA ILE A 908 17.45 -11.43 -5.32
C ILE A 908 16.81 -12.70 -4.75
N GLY A 909 15.49 -12.80 -4.79
CA GLY A 909 14.73 -13.95 -4.29
C GLY A 909 14.33 -14.96 -5.36
N PHE A 910 14.74 -14.78 -6.63
CA PHE A 910 14.30 -15.66 -7.73
C PHE A 910 14.65 -17.13 -7.48
N GLN A 911 15.82 -17.42 -6.88
CA GLN A 911 16.20 -18.79 -6.51
C GLN A 911 15.18 -19.42 -5.55
N ASN A 912 14.71 -18.65 -4.56
CA ASN A 912 13.74 -19.12 -3.58
C ASN A 912 12.36 -19.32 -4.23
N VAL A 913 11.92 -18.38 -5.06
CA VAL A 913 10.67 -18.50 -5.83
C VAL A 913 10.72 -19.74 -6.72
N SER A 914 11.79 -19.90 -7.51
CA SER A 914 12.02 -21.06 -8.37
C SER A 914 11.94 -22.38 -7.59
N LYS A 915 12.55 -22.43 -6.39
CA LYS A 915 12.50 -23.62 -5.54
C LYS A 915 11.07 -23.93 -5.08
N VAL A 916 10.30 -22.94 -4.64
CA VAL A 916 8.92 -23.15 -4.18
C VAL A 916 8.01 -23.59 -5.33
N VAL A 917 8.11 -22.94 -6.49
CA VAL A 917 7.36 -23.33 -7.70
C VAL A 917 7.64 -24.79 -8.07
N LEU A 918 8.91 -25.21 -8.03
CA LEU A 918 9.30 -26.60 -8.32
C LEU A 918 8.75 -27.60 -7.30
N GLN A 919 8.66 -27.24 -6.02
CA GLN A 919 8.10 -28.12 -4.98
C GLN A 919 6.60 -28.36 -5.16
N ASN A 920 5.91 -27.43 -5.82
CA ASN A 920 4.52 -27.57 -6.25
C ASN A 920 3.53 -27.95 -5.13
N ARG A 921 3.73 -27.41 -3.92
CA ARG A 921 2.87 -27.65 -2.76
C ARG A 921 1.47 -27.06 -2.92
N PRO A 922 0.44 -27.68 -2.30
CA PRO A 922 -0.93 -27.47 -2.75
C PRO A 922 -1.60 -26.16 -2.35
N ASN A 923 -1.27 -25.64 -1.17
CA ASN A 923 -1.87 -24.44 -0.60
C ASN A 923 -1.03 -23.17 -0.80
N VAL A 924 0.09 -23.24 -1.53
CA VAL A 924 1.01 -22.10 -1.72
C VAL A 924 0.77 -21.46 -3.09
N LYS A 925 0.46 -20.17 -3.10
CA LYS A 925 0.26 -19.33 -4.29
C LYS A 925 1.27 -18.18 -4.25
N ILE A 926 1.75 -17.73 -5.40
CA ILE A 926 2.80 -16.71 -5.52
C ILE A 926 2.32 -15.60 -6.45
N LEU A 927 2.47 -14.34 -6.05
CA LEU A 927 2.09 -13.16 -6.81
C LEU A 927 3.28 -12.21 -6.99
N LEU A 928 3.72 -12.06 -8.23
CA LEU A 928 4.67 -11.05 -8.68
C LEU A 928 3.93 -9.77 -9.13
N LEU A 929 4.10 -8.72 -8.34
CA LEU A 929 3.67 -7.35 -8.64
C LEU A 929 4.77 -6.67 -9.47
N ASP A 930 4.69 -6.80 -10.80
CA ASP A 930 5.77 -6.39 -11.70
C ASP A 930 5.65 -4.91 -12.07
N THR A 931 6.44 -4.07 -11.41
CA THR A 931 6.57 -2.64 -11.71
C THR A 931 7.67 -2.35 -12.73
N GLN A 932 8.43 -3.37 -13.15
CA GLN A 932 9.60 -3.27 -14.03
C GLN A 932 10.72 -2.35 -13.50
N VAL A 933 10.72 -1.99 -12.22
CA VAL A 933 11.75 -1.20 -11.53
C VAL A 933 11.69 -1.50 -10.03
N TYR A 934 12.75 -1.19 -9.28
CA TYR A 934 12.69 -1.22 -7.82
C TYR A 934 11.99 0.04 -7.33
N SER A 935 10.67 -0.03 -7.33
CA SER A 935 9.81 1.11 -7.04
C SER A 935 10.06 1.70 -5.64
N ASN A 936 10.41 0.88 -4.64
CA ASN A 936 10.59 1.36 -3.27
C ASN A 936 11.87 2.17 -3.06
N THR A 937 12.96 1.79 -3.74
CA THR A 937 14.29 2.37 -3.56
C THR A 937 14.59 3.51 -4.55
N GLY A 938 13.56 4.06 -5.19
CA GLY A 938 13.67 5.22 -6.08
C GLY A 938 13.82 4.88 -7.57
N GLY A 939 13.29 3.74 -8.02
CA GLY A 939 13.19 3.43 -9.46
C GLY A 939 14.46 2.85 -10.07
N GLN A 940 15.27 2.12 -9.28
CA GLN A 940 16.45 1.39 -9.78
C GLN A 940 16.03 0.29 -10.76
N ASN A 941 16.91 -0.08 -11.69
CA ASN A 941 16.61 -1.17 -12.61
C ASN A 941 16.55 -2.53 -11.92
N SER A 942 15.62 -3.35 -12.42
CA SER A 942 15.51 -4.79 -12.16
C SER A 942 15.82 -5.60 -13.42
N ASP A 943 15.85 -6.93 -13.30
CA ASP A 943 15.86 -7.78 -14.50
C ASP A 943 14.53 -7.71 -15.26
N SER A 944 13.43 -7.29 -14.61
CA SER A 944 12.16 -6.96 -15.26
C SER A 944 12.14 -5.61 -15.98
N SER A 945 13.14 -4.74 -15.81
CA SER A 945 13.20 -3.47 -16.57
C SER A 945 13.37 -3.74 -18.07
N PRO A 946 12.67 -3.00 -18.95
CA PRO A 946 12.81 -3.14 -20.40
C PRO A 946 14.19 -2.67 -20.90
N MET A 947 14.54 -3.00 -22.16
CA MET A 947 15.84 -2.62 -22.75
C MET A 947 16.11 -1.12 -22.74
N THR A 948 15.12 -0.24 -22.78
CA THR A 948 15.35 1.22 -22.65
C THR A 948 15.67 1.67 -21.21
N GLY A 949 15.59 0.75 -20.25
CA GLY A 949 15.90 0.99 -18.84
C GLY A 949 14.78 1.68 -18.05
N GLY A 950 15.08 1.94 -16.78
CA GLY A 950 14.36 2.82 -15.87
C GLY A 950 15.11 4.14 -15.64
N PHE A 951 14.74 4.88 -14.61
CA PHE A 951 15.34 6.19 -14.33
C PHE A 951 16.74 6.11 -13.70
N ASP A 952 16.97 5.18 -12.77
CA ASP A 952 18.20 5.12 -11.98
C ASP A 952 19.13 3.99 -12.44
N MET A 953 20.42 4.11 -12.14
CA MET A 953 21.55 3.22 -12.50
C MET A 953 22.05 3.28 -13.96
N ASN A 954 21.20 3.46 -14.98
CA ASN A 954 21.67 3.49 -16.37
C ASN A 954 20.91 4.45 -17.31
N GLN A 955 20.46 5.60 -16.81
CA GLN A 955 19.74 6.60 -17.59
C GLN A 955 20.41 6.92 -18.94
N PHE A 956 19.61 7.00 -20.02
CA PHE A 956 20.08 7.45 -21.33
C PHE A 956 20.55 8.91 -21.28
N GLY A 957 21.71 9.21 -21.87
CA GLY A 957 22.27 10.56 -21.94
C GLY A 957 23.64 10.57 -22.59
N ALA A 958 24.36 11.70 -22.49
CA ALA A 958 25.66 11.86 -23.12
C ALA A 958 26.72 10.83 -22.68
N ALA A 959 26.58 10.27 -21.48
CA ALA A 959 27.54 9.31 -20.90
C ALA A 959 27.07 7.85 -20.92
N SER A 960 25.82 7.57 -21.27
CA SER A 960 25.22 6.23 -21.19
C SER A 960 24.15 6.05 -22.26
N GLU A 961 24.15 4.90 -22.93
CA GLU A 961 23.14 4.55 -23.93
C GLU A 961 21.85 3.98 -23.33
N GLY A 962 21.69 3.92 -22.02
CA GLY A 962 20.55 3.22 -21.41
C GLY A 962 20.89 1.79 -20.98
N LYS A 963 19.87 1.04 -20.52
CA LYS A 963 19.94 -0.43 -20.49
C LYS A 963 20.13 -0.94 -21.93
N GLN A 964 20.77 -2.10 -22.11
CA GLN A 964 20.92 -2.75 -23.43
C GLN A 964 20.61 -4.25 -23.37
N THR A 965 20.37 -4.78 -22.18
CA THR A 965 20.07 -6.18 -21.96
C THR A 965 18.57 -6.43 -22.06
N GLU A 966 18.21 -7.60 -22.61
CA GLU A 966 16.81 -8.02 -22.69
C GLU A 966 16.18 -8.09 -21.30
N ARG A 967 14.87 -7.82 -21.23
CA ARG A 967 14.09 -8.03 -19.99
C ARG A 967 13.95 -9.54 -19.73
N LYS A 968 14.16 -9.95 -18.49
CA LYS A 968 13.89 -11.33 -18.03
C LYS A 968 12.38 -11.61 -18.05
N SER A 969 11.98 -12.67 -18.75
CA SER A 969 10.61 -13.18 -18.70
C SER A 969 10.44 -14.15 -17.52
N VAL A 970 10.15 -13.61 -16.32
CA VAL A 970 10.09 -14.38 -15.06
C VAL A 970 9.06 -15.51 -15.13
N ALA A 971 7.78 -15.22 -15.42
CA ALA A 971 6.75 -16.26 -15.51
C ALA A 971 7.07 -17.33 -16.58
N GLU A 972 7.60 -16.92 -17.74
CA GLU A 972 7.93 -17.86 -18.82
C GLU A 972 9.06 -18.83 -18.45
N ALA A 973 9.91 -18.49 -17.47
CA ALA A 973 10.97 -19.36 -16.98
C ALA A 973 10.40 -20.59 -16.23
N PHE A 974 9.18 -20.49 -15.69
CA PHE A 974 8.52 -21.61 -15.02
C PHE A 974 7.79 -22.55 -15.99
N LEU A 975 7.68 -22.18 -17.26
CA LEU A 975 7.11 -23.06 -18.29
C LEU A 975 8.06 -24.22 -18.65
N GLY A 976 9.36 -24.10 -18.35
CA GLY A 976 10.35 -25.15 -18.59
C GLY A 976 11.14 -25.51 -17.32
N GLY A 977 11.29 -26.80 -17.04
CA GLY A 977 12.17 -27.30 -15.98
C GLY A 977 11.64 -27.20 -14.54
N HIS A 978 10.39 -26.79 -14.32
CA HIS A 978 9.78 -26.59 -12.99
C HIS A 978 8.62 -27.56 -12.66
N GLY A 979 8.50 -28.67 -13.39
CA GLY A 979 7.40 -29.63 -13.21
C GLY A 979 6.09 -29.10 -13.80
N SER A 980 5.00 -29.20 -13.04
CA SER A 980 3.65 -28.82 -13.47
C SER A 980 3.03 -27.76 -12.54
N PRO A 981 3.61 -26.55 -12.39
CA PRO A 981 2.95 -25.47 -11.67
C PRO A 981 1.82 -24.87 -12.50
N PHE A 982 0.83 -24.25 -11.88
CA PHE A 982 -0.06 -23.33 -12.59
C PHE A 982 0.67 -21.99 -12.76
N VAL A 983 0.71 -21.41 -13.96
CA VAL A 983 1.42 -20.15 -14.21
C VAL A 983 0.53 -19.21 -15.02
N ALA A 984 0.31 -17.99 -14.55
CA ALA A 984 -0.47 -16.99 -15.28
C ALA A 984 0.24 -15.64 -15.31
N GLN A 985 0.47 -15.11 -16.51
CA GLN A 985 0.84 -13.72 -16.73
C GLN A 985 -0.39 -12.99 -17.26
N VAL A 986 -1.03 -12.19 -16.43
CA VAL A 986 -2.36 -11.62 -16.71
C VAL A 986 -2.40 -10.12 -16.43
N SER A 987 -3.27 -9.39 -17.12
CA SER A 987 -3.40 -7.94 -16.98
C SER A 987 -4.67 -7.55 -16.26
N PHE A 988 -4.54 -6.58 -15.35
CA PHE A 988 -5.68 -5.95 -14.69
C PHE A 988 -6.66 -5.26 -15.66
N ALA A 989 -6.17 -4.84 -16.84
CA ALA A 989 -7.00 -4.29 -17.89
C ALA A 989 -8.00 -5.31 -18.49
N ASN A 990 -7.85 -6.59 -18.14
CA ASN A 990 -8.75 -7.69 -18.49
C ASN A 990 -9.22 -8.40 -17.21
N SER A 991 -10.00 -7.69 -16.38
CA SER A 991 -10.47 -8.17 -15.07
C SER A 991 -11.11 -9.55 -15.14
N ALA A 992 -11.91 -9.84 -16.18
CA ALA A 992 -12.52 -11.15 -16.38
C ALA A 992 -11.49 -12.29 -16.49
N THR A 993 -10.42 -12.10 -17.27
CA THR A 993 -9.35 -13.10 -17.41
C THR A 993 -8.50 -13.17 -16.16
N LEU A 994 -8.18 -12.04 -15.54
CA LEU A 994 -7.47 -11.98 -14.27
C LEU A 994 -8.20 -12.77 -13.18
N PHE A 995 -9.48 -12.47 -12.96
CA PHE A 995 -10.28 -13.14 -11.94
C PHE A 995 -10.44 -14.63 -12.21
N LYS A 996 -10.66 -15.02 -13.47
CA LYS A 996 -10.75 -16.43 -13.83
C LYS A 996 -9.43 -17.16 -13.59
N ALA A 997 -8.28 -16.59 -13.98
CA ALA A 997 -6.98 -17.19 -13.75
C ALA A 997 -6.66 -17.32 -12.25
N LEU A 998 -6.94 -16.28 -11.46
CA LEU A 998 -6.78 -16.31 -10.00
C LEU A 998 -7.63 -17.42 -9.38
N LEU A 999 -8.90 -17.51 -9.76
CA LEU A 999 -9.81 -18.55 -9.26
C LEU A 999 -9.35 -19.95 -9.68
N ASP A 1000 -8.97 -20.16 -10.94
CA ASP A 1000 -8.49 -21.45 -11.43
C ASP A 1000 -7.20 -21.89 -10.70
N GLY A 1001 -6.28 -20.96 -10.44
CA GLY A 1001 -5.07 -21.27 -9.67
C GLY A 1001 -5.33 -21.46 -8.17
N LEU A 1002 -6.40 -20.88 -7.61
CA LEU A 1002 -6.85 -21.16 -6.25
C LEU A 1002 -7.42 -22.58 -6.11
N TYR A 1003 -8.16 -23.06 -7.12
CA TYR A 1003 -8.65 -24.45 -7.22
C TYR A 1003 -7.58 -25.44 -7.67
N TYR A 1004 -6.47 -24.97 -8.22
CA TYR A 1004 -5.37 -25.83 -8.62
C TYR A 1004 -4.76 -26.52 -7.40
N ARG A 1005 -4.66 -27.86 -7.47
CA ARG A 1005 -4.09 -28.68 -6.40
C ARG A 1005 -2.65 -28.32 -6.10
N GLY A 1006 -1.83 -27.85 -7.03
CA GLY A 1006 -0.41 -27.53 -6.78
C GLY A 1006 -0.14 -26.04 -6.51
N THR A 1007 1.13 -25.65 -6.64
CA THR A 1007 1.55 -24.24 -6.56
C THR A 1007 1.08 -23.47 -7.79
N ALA A 1008 0.58 -22.26 -7.56
CA ALA A 1008 0.24 -21.32 -8.63
C ALA A 1008 1.14 -20.08 -8.57
N PHE A 1009 1.67 -19.66 -9.71
CA PHE A 1009 2.45 -18.43 -9.86
C PHE A 1009 1.70 -17.44 -10.75
N PHE A 1010 1.54 -16.22 -10.28
CA PHE A 1010 0.88 -15.13 -10.98
C PHE A 1010 1.86 -13.98 -11.19
N GLN A 1011 1.88 -13.41 -12.38
CA GLN A 1011 2.61 -12.19 -12.70
C GLN A 1011 1.65 -11.17 -13.32
N THR A 1012 1.59 -9.98 -12.72
CA THR A 1012 0.76 -8.88 -13.18
C THR A 1012 1.59 -7.62 -13.30
N PHE A 1013 1.44 -6.89 -14.40
CA PHE A 1013 2.05 -5.57 -14.50
C PHE A 1013 1.28 -4.59 -13.61
N THR A 1014 2.04 -3.85 -12.82
CA THR A 1014 1.51 -2.85 -11.89
C THR A 1014 2.29 -1.57 -12.10
N SER A 1015 1.62 -0.51 -12.54
CA SER A 1015 2.29 0.77 -12.75
C SER A 1015 2.73 1.40 -11.43
N CYS A 1016 3.82 2.18 -11.48
CA CYS A 1016 4.28 3.01 -10.38
C CYS A 1016 4.21 4.48 -10.80
N GLN A 1017 3.27 5.23 -10.21
CA GLN A 1017 3.04 6.65 -10.56
C GLN A 1017 4.33 7.48 -10.56
N PRO A 1018 5.11 7.56 -9.45
CA PRO A 1018 6.32 8.37 -9.43
C PRO A 1018 7.42 7.85 -10.36
N GLU A 1019 7.67 6.54 -10.37
CA GLU A 1019 8.83 5.96 -11.07
C GLU A 1019 8.59 5.72 -12.56
N HIS A 1020 7.34 5.64 -13.01
CA HIS A 1020 6.99 5.65 -14.44
C HIS A 1020 6.72 7.07 -14.92
N GLY A 1021 6.42 7.99 -13.99
CA GLY A 1021 6.08 9.39 -14.26
C GLY A 1021 4.78 9.51 -15.03
N ILE A 1022 3.73 8.88 -14.50
CA ILE A 1022 2.37 8.85 -15.07
C ILE A 1022 1.35 9.49 -14.10
N PRO A 1023 0.18 9.93 -14.59
CA PRO A 1023 -0.91 10.42 -13.74
C PRO A 1023 -1.43 9.38 -12.75
N ASP A 1024 -1.99 9.83 -11.62
CA ASP A 1024 -2.48 8.94 -10.56
C ASP A 1024 -3.63 8.02 -11.03
N TYR A 1025 -4.46 8.42 -12.02
CA TYR A 1025 -5.54 7.57 -12.55
C TYR A 1025 -5.08 6.51 -13.56
N ALA A 1026 -3.83 6.56 -14.05
CA ALA A 1026 -3.44 5.92 -15.31
C ALA A 1026 -3.15 4.41 -15.24
N SER A 1027 -3.28 3.77 -14.08
CA SER A 1027 -2.82 2.38 -13.87
C SER A 1027 -3.47 1.36 -14.81
N GLN A 1028 -4.79 1.40 -14.96
CA GLN A 1028 -5.50 0.49 -15.87
C GLN A 1028 -5.14 0.76 -17.34
N ILE A 1029 -4.97 2.04 -17.71
CA ILE A 1029 -4.58 2.45 -19.06
C ILE A 1029 -3.20 1.91 -19.40
N GLN A 1030 -2.23 2.05 -18.50
CA GLN A 1030 -0.87 1.55 -18.74
C GLN A 1030 -0.83 0.01 -18.80
N ALA A 1031 -1.60 -0.67 -17.95
CA ALA A 1031 -1.74 -2.13 -18.03
C ALA A 1031 -2.34 -2.59 -19.37
N LEU A 1032 -3.29 -1.83 -19.93
CA LEU A 1032 -3.86 -2.09 -21.26
C LEU A 1032 -2.84 -1.84 -22.38
N ARG A 1033 -2.16 -0.69 -22.36
CA ARG A 1033 -1.14 -0.32 -23.35
C ARG A 1033 0.03 -1.30 -23.34
N LEU A 1034 0.51 -1.72 -22.17
CA LEU A 1034 1.62 -2.68 -22.07
C LEU A 1034 1.24 -4.07 -22.62
N ARG A 1035 0.02 -4.54 -22.33
CA ARG A 1035 -0.49 -5.81 -22.88
C ARG A 1035 -0.56 -5.77 -24.40
N ASP A 1036 -1.26 -4.78 -24.93
CA ASP A 1036 -1.57 -4.70 -26.36
C ASP A 1036 -0.33 -4.42 -27.20
N SER A 1037 0.69 -3.79 -26.61
CA SER A 1037 1.97 -3.50 -27.24
C SER A 1037 3.01 -4.63 -27.15
N ARG A 1038 2.65 -5.79 -26.61
CA ARG A 1038 3.58 -6.92 -26.33
C ARG A 1038 4.71 -6.60 -25.34
N GLY A 1039 4.62 -5.49 -24.62
CA GLY A 1039 5.54 -5.22 -23.51
C GLY A 1039 5.49 -6.33 -22.45
N MET A 1040 4.27 -6.83 -22.17
CA MET A 1040 4.00 -8.01 -21.36
C MET A 1040 2.73 -8.72 -21.87
N ALA A 1041 2.88 -9.72 -22.74
CA ALA A 1041 1.73 -10.42 -23.33
C ALA A 1041 1.04 -11.35 -22.32
N GLU A 1042 -0.27 -11.54 -22.44
CA GLU A 1042 -1.00 -12.43 -21.52
C GLU A 1042 -0.80 -13.90 -21.87
N PHE A 1043 -0.68 -14.75 -20.87
CA PHE A 1043 -0.84 -16.20 -21.04
C PHE A 1043 -1.30 -16.87 -19.74
N VAL A 1044 -1.95 -18.03 -19.89
CA VAL A 1044 -2.28 -18.93 -18.78
C VAL A 1044 -1.78 -20.32 -19.13
N TYR A 1045 -0.92 -20.88 -18.29
CA TYR A 1045 -0.43 -22.25 -18.30
C TYR A 1045 -1.15 -23.04 -17.20
N ASN A 1046 -2.11 -23.88 -17.57
CA ASN A 1046 -2.89 -24.68 -16.66
C ASN A 1046 -2.66 -26.19 -16.93
N PRO A 1047 -1.83 -26.86 -16.12
CA PRO A 1047 -1.48 -28.26 -16.34
C PRO A 1047 -2.66 -29.24 -16.19
N SER A 1048 -3.79 -28.82 -15.62
CA SER A 1048 -5.00 -29.65 -15.57
C SER A 1048 -5.65 -29.88 -16.94
N GLY A 1049 -5.25 -29.14 -17.98
CA GLY A 1049 -5.81 -29.23 -19.33
C GLY A 1049 -5.25 -30.37 -20.20
N GLY A 1050 -4.11 -30.95 -19.84
CA GLY A 1050 -3.41 -31.95 -20.65
C GLY A 1050 -1.90 -31.96 -20.43
N GLU A 1051 -1.15 -32.57 -21.36
CA GLU A 1051 0.31 -32.73 -21.23
C GLU A 1051 1.11 -31.92 -22.27
N ARG A 1052 0.46 -31.45 -23.34
CA ARG A 1052 1.10 -30.67 -24.41
C ARG A 1052 0.83 -29.18 -24.23
N TYR A 1053 1.77 -28.33 -24.65
CA TYR A 1053 1.62 -26.89 -24.55
C TYR A 1053 0.36 -26.38 -25.28
N GLU A 1054 -0.04 -26.98 -26.38
CA GLU A 1054 -1.26 -26.61 -27.12
C GLU A 1054 -2.54 -26.84 -26.32
N ASP A 1055 -2.51 -27.77 -25.36
CA ASP A 1055 -3.65 -28.11 -24.50
C ASP A 1055 -3.66 -27.23 -23.23
N ILE A 1056 -2.49 -26.88 -22.70
CA ILE A 1056 -2.34 -26.26 -21.37
C ILE A 1056 -1.95 -24.78 -21.38
N LEU A 1057 -1.34 -24.26 -22.45
CA LEU A 1057 -0.88 -22.88 -22.56
C LEU A 1057 -1.80 -22.06 -23.49
N ASN A 1058 -2.52 -21.10 -22.92
CA ASN A 1058 -3.46 -20.24 -23.64
C ASN A 1058 -2.93 -18.81 -23.77
N ILE A 1059 -2.84 -18.32 -25.02
CA ILE A 1059 -2.42 -16.95 -25.37
C ILE A 1059 -3.50 -16.14 -26.11
N LYS A 1060 -4.70 -16.71 -26.28
CA LYS A 1060 -5.74 -16.19 -27.19
C LYS A 1060 -6.40 -14.90 -26.72
N THR A 1061 -6.17 -14.49 -25.46
CA THR A 1061 -6.69 -13.22 -24.91
C THR A 1061 -5.99 -11.99 -25.49
N ASN A 1062 -4.82 -12.18 -26.12
CA ASN A 1062 -4.12 -11.11 -26.80
C ASN A 1062 -4.78 -10.78 -28.15
N GLN A 1063 -4.98 -9.48 -28.44
CA GLN A 1063 -5.46 -9.04 -29.76
C GLN A 1063 -4.50 -9.48 -30.87
N ALA A 1064 -5.02 -9.96 -32.01
CA ALA A 1064 -4.21 -10.41 -33.15
C ALA A 1064 -3.13 -11.44 -32.75
N TYR A 1065 -3.51 -12.46 -31.97
CA TYR A 1065 -2.55 -13.39 -31.36
C TYR A 1065 -1.70 -14.21 -32.34
N ASN A 1066 -1.99 -14.19 -33.64
CA ASN A 1066 -1.22 -14.86 -34.71
C ASN A 1066 -0.37 -13.89 -35.57
N ARG A 1067 -0.25 -12.63 -35.13
CA ARG A 1067 0.57 -11.57 -35.72
C ARG A 1067 1.55 -11.04 -34.68
N ASP A 1068 2.55 -10.29 -35.11
CA ASP A 1068 3.53 -9.65 -34.22
C ASP A 1068 2.90 -8.60 -33.31
N TRP A 1069 2.06 -7.74 -33.90
CA TRP A 1069 1.55 -6.55 -33.23
C TRP A 1069 0.02 -6.47 -33.27
N ALA A 1070 -0.56 -5.77 -32.29
CA ALA A 1070 -1.97 -5.43 -32.32
C ALA A 1070 -2.24 -4.29 -33.31
N THR A 1071 -3.48 -4.19 -33.79
CA THR A 1071 -3.93 -3.04 -34.58
C THR A 1071 -4.86 -2.18 -33.73
N LYS A 1072 -4.54 -0.89 -33.60
CA LYS A 1072 -5.37 0.10 -32.90
C LYS A 1072 -6.01 1.06 -33.89
N MET A 1073 -7.00 1.80 -33.41
CA MET A 1073 -7.68 2.85 -34.16
C MET A 1073 -7.39 4.19 -33.50
N ALA A 1074 -6.99 5.18 -34.28
CA ALA A 1074 -6.86 6.56 -33.84
C ALA A 1074 -8.20 7.07 -33.27
N PRO A 1075 -8.16 7.87 -32.19
CA PRO A 1075 -9.33 8.62 -31.75
C PRO A 1075 -9.91 9.44 -32.91
N VAL A 1076 -11.23 9.65 -32.93
CA VAL A 1076 -11.96 10.47 -33.93
C VAL A 1076 -11.87 9.96 -35.39
N THR A 1077 -10.69 9.99 -36.02
CA THR A 1077 -10.45 9.64 -37.43
C THR A 1077 -10.64 8.15 -37.72
N ARG A 1078 -10.56 7.29 -36.69
CA ARG A 1078 -10.64 5.83 -36.79
C ARG A 1078 -9.60 5.20 -37.73
N LYS A 1079 -8.54 5.92 -38.09
CA LYS A 1079 -7.42 5.39 -38.89
C LYS A 1079 -6.76 4.24 -38.14
N LYS A 1080 -6.57 3.10 -38.82
CA LYS A 1080 -5.91 1.93 -38.25
C LYS A 1080 -4.40 2.14 -38.26
N TYR A 1081 -3.73 1.74 -37.19
CA TYR A 1081 -2.27 1.76 -37.09
C TYR A 1081 -1.75 0.57 -36.28
N THR A 1082 -0.49 0.23 -36.51
CA THR A 1082 0.23 -0.86 -35.82
C THR A 1082 0.64 -0.38 -34.43
N PHE A 1083 0.22 -1.10 -33.39
CA PHE A 1083 0.51 -0.72 -32.01
C PHE A 1083 1.66 -1.57 -31.45
N THR A 1084 2.86 -1.00 -31.49
CA THR A 1084 4.11 -1.59 -30.98
C THR A 1084 4.44 -1.13 -29.56
N VAL A 1085 5.44 -1.75 -28.92
CA VAL A 1085 5.92 -1.33 -27.58
C VAL A 1085 6.40 0.13 -27.52
N ALA A 1086 6.85 0.71 -28.64
CA ALA A 1086 7.20 2.13 -28.69
C ALA A 1086 6.00 3.04 -28.33
N HIS A 1087 4.80 2.71 -28.81
CA HIS A 1087 3.58 3.50 -28.54
C HIS A 1087 3.20 3.50 -27.06
N PHE A 1088 3.42 2.38 -26.35
CA PHE A 1088 3.29 2.35 -24.90
C PHE A 1088 4.28 3.32 -24.23
N THR A 1089 5.52 3.36 -24.70
CA THR A 1089 6.56 4.18 -24.06
C THR A 1089 6.32 5.69 -24.11
N PHE A 1090 5.57 6.19 -25.10
CA PHE A 1090 5.32 7.63 -25.25
C PHE A 1090 4.48 8.23 -24.11
N THR A 1091 3.75 7.38 -23.38
CA THR A 1091 2.90 7.81 -22.27
C THR A 1091 3.58 7.72 -20.90
N GLU A 1092 4.86 7.32 -20.83
CA GLU A 1092 5.60 7.23 -19.56
C GLU A 1092 6.87 8.09 -19.58
N ALA A 1093 7.03 8.93 -18.56
CA ALA A 1093 8.15 9.87 -18.50
C ALA A 1093 9.52 9.18 -18.41
N ARG A 1094 9.58 7.90 -17.99
CA ARG A 1094 10.83 7.13 -17.94
C ARG A 1094 11.47 6.88 -19.31
N PHE A 1095 10.71 7.01 -20.39
CA PHE A 1095 11.22 6.83 -21.76
C PHE A 1095 11.40 8.13 -22.54
N ARG A 1096 11.15 9.30 -21.93
CA ARG A 1096 11.13 10.61 -22.61
C ARG A 1096 12.43 10.99 -23.35
N LEU A 1097 13.54 10.35 -23.03
CA LEU A 1097 14.83 10.59 -23.68
C LEU A 1097 15.06 9.70 -24.91
N HIS A 1098 14.23 8.68 -25.12
CA HIS A 1098 14.33 7.73 -26.22
C HIS A 1098 13.46 8.09 -27.44
N HIS A 1099 12.67 9.15 -27.35
CA HIS A 1099 11.87 9.66 -28.46
C HIS A 1099 11.79 11.18 -28.45
N LYS A 1100 11.50 11.80 -29.61
CA LYS A 1100 11.24 13.24 -29.73
C LYS A 1100 10.04 13.47 -30.64
N ILE A 1101 9.14 14.35 -30.23
CA ILE A 1101 8.03 14.81 -31.06
C ILE A 1101 8.57 15.81 -32.08
N VAL A 1102 8.27 15.61 -33.35
CA VAL A 1102 8.70 16.48 -34.45
C VAL A 1102 7.53 16.84 -35.36
N LYS A 1103 7.73 17.84 -36.22
CA LYS A 1103 6.76 18.20 -37.26
C LYS A 1103 6.82 17.19 -38.43
N PRO A 1104 5.75 17.01 -39.22
CA PRO A 1104 5.72 16.07 -40.34
C PRO A 1104 6.86 16.26 -41.35
N GLU A 1105 7.33 17.50 -41.56
CA GLU A 1105 8.40 17.80 -42.52
C GLU A 1105 9.76 17.22 -42.07
N ALA A 1106 9.95 17.05 -40.76
CA ALA A 1106 11.20 16.57 -40.18
C ALA A 1106 11.43 15.07 -40.42
N VAL A 1107 10.38 14.30 -40.73
CA VAL A 1107 10.48 12.87 -41.03
C VAL A 1107 10.59 12.57 -42.52
N LYS A 1108 10.61 13.59 -43.38
CA LYS A 1108 10.70 13.41 -44.83
C LYS A 1108 12.03 12.74 -45.19
N GLY A 1109 11.95 11.55 -45.81
CA GLY A 1109 13.12 10.73 -46.17
C GLY A 1109 13.62 9.82 -45.04
N MET A 1110 12.98 9.82 -43.87
CA MET A 1110 13.20 8.81 -42.84
C MET A 1110 12.38 7.55 -43.15
N MET A 1111 12.77 6.42 -42.57
CA MET A 1111 12.04 5.16 -42.64
C MET A 1111 11.09 5.02 -41.45
N SER A 1112 9.90 4.46 -41.67
CA SER A 1112 8.97 4.16 -40.59
C SER A 1112 9.50 3.04 -39.70
N LEU A 1113 9.04 2.97 -38.45
CA LEU A 1113 9.37 1.90 -37.52
C LEU A 1113 8.88 0.56 -38.06
N GLU A 1114 7.66 0.52 -38.57
CA GLU A 1114 7.00 -0.66 -39.14
C GLU A 1114 7.81 -1.27 -40.27
N ASP A 1115 8.29 -0.44 -41.21
CA ASP A 1115 9.15 -0.92 -42.29
C ASP A 1115 10.52 -1.34 -41.75
N LYS A 1116 11.10 -0.56 -40.83
CA LYS A 1116 12.48 -0.80 -40.39
C LYS A 1116 12.64 -2.14 -39.67
N ILE A 1117 11.69 -2.50 -38.82
CA ILE A 1117 11.79 -3.73 -38.01
C ILE A 1117 11.74 -5.00 -38.87
N GLU A 1118 11.22 -4.96 -40.10
CA GLU A 1118 11.28 -6.08 -41.04
C GLU A 1118 12.72 -6.43 -41.44
N PHE A 1119 13.63 -5.46 -41.47
CA PHE A 1119 15.05 -5.68 -41.85
C PHE A 1119 15.97 -6.04 -40.69
N VAL A 1120 15.44 -6.11 -39.47
CA VAL A 1120 16.23 -6.32 -38.25
C VAL A 1120 15.78 -7.60 -37.57
N THR A 1121 16.72 -8.46 -37.18
CA THR A 1121 16.48 -9.65 -36.36
C THR A 1121 17.16 -9.51 -35.01
N MET A 1122 16.80 -10.38 -34.05
CA MET A 1122 17.52 -10.43 -32.77
C MET A 1122 18.99 -10.82 -32.95
N ASN A 1123 19.30 -11.67 -33.95
CA ASN A 1123 20.68 -12.04 -34.26
C ASN A 1123 21.52 -10.82 -34.70
N ASP A 1124 20.91 -9.91 -35.49
CA ASP A 1124 21.55 -8.66 -35.89
C ASP A 1124 21.84 -7.73 -34.68
N LEU A 1125 21.01 -7.79 -33.63
CA LEU A 1125 21.26 -7.08 -32.38
C LEU A 1125 22.42 -7.69 -31.59
N ILE A 1126 22.44 -9.02 -31.44
CA ILE A 1126 23.49 -9.77 -30.73
C ILE A 1126 24.86 -9.52 -31.36
N HIS A 1127 24.95 -9.59 -32.69
CA HIS A 1127 26.19 -9.33 -33.44
C HIS A 1127 26.49 -7.85 -33.66
N ARG A 1128 25.64 -6.95 -33.15
CA ARG A 1128 25.77 -5.49 -33.29
C ARG A 1128 25.77 -4.95 -34.72
N TYR A 1129 25.30 -5.72 -35.70
CA TYR A 1129 25.17 -5.27 -37.09
C TYR A 1129 24.21 -4.09 -37.25
N HIS A 1130 23.28 -3.91 -36.32
CA HIS A 1130 22.44 -2.71 -36.26
C HIS A 1130 23.20 -1.39 -36.03
N THR A 1131 24.50 -1.44 -35.70
CA THR A 1131 25.37 -0.26 -35.59
C THR A 1131 26.26 -0.05 -36.81
N ASP A 1132 26.33 -1.02 -37.73
CA ASP A 1132 27.13 -0.94 -38.96
C ASP A 1132 26.31 -0.29 -40.09
N PRO A 1133 26.68 0.91 -40.57
CA PRO A 1133 25.98 1.59 -41.66
C PRO A 1133 25.83 0.80 -42.96
N ASN A 1134 26.67 -0.22 -43.17
CA ASN A 1134 26.68 -1.02 -44.39
C ASN A 1134 25.78 -2.26 -44.31
N HIS A 1135 25.22 -2.58 -43.15
CA HIS A 1135 24.36 -3.75 -42.98
C HIS A 1135 22.88 -3.37 -43.10
N ARG A 1136 22.04 -4.26 -43.67
CA ARG A 1136 20.58 -4.02 -43.82
C ARG A 1136 19.88 -3.68 -42.50
N SER A 1137 20.41 -4.18 -41.40
CA SER A 1137 19.86 -3.97 -40.05
C SER A 1137 20.29 -2.65 -39.43
N PHE A 1138 21.11 -1.82 -40.08
CA PHE A 1138 21.60 -0.55 -39.51
C PHE A 1138 20.46 0.32 -39.00
N ILE A 1139 20.52 0.75 -37.75
CA ILE A 1139 19.53 1.66 -37.16
C ILE A 1139 20.22 3.01 -36.94
N PRO A 1140 19.90 4.04 -37.73
CA PRO A 1140 20.37 5.39 -37.47
C PRO A 1140 19.74 5.91 -36.17
N ASP A 1141 20.56 6.47 -35.28
CA ASP A 1141 20.04 7.01 -34.01
C ASP A 1141 19.17 8.25 -34.29
N PHE A 1142 17.95 8.27 -33.76
CA PHE A 1142 16.92 9.27 -34.09
C PHE A 1142 16.62 9.43 -35.60
N GLY A 1143 16.93 8.42 -36.42
CA GLY A 1143 16.66 8.42 -37.87
C GLY A 1143 15.49 7.53 -38.31
N ILE A 1144 14.78 6.91 -37.36
CA ILE A 1144 13.57 6.12 -37.58
C ILE A 1144 12.39 6.84 -36.91
N TYR A 1145 11.23 6.87 -37.56
CA TYR A 1145 10.04 7.52 -37.03
C TYR A 1145 8.84 6.57 -36.92
N THR A 1146 7.88 6.90 -36.06
CA THR A 1146 6.56 6.27 -36.00
C THR A 1146 5.50 7.34 -35.76
N ILE A 1147 4.23 6.99 -35.99
CA ILE A 1147 3.10 7.90 -35.81
C ILE A 1147 2.23 7.39 -34.66
N ASP A 1148 2.04 8.21 -33.63
CA ASP A 1148 0.98 8.03 -32.62
C ASP A 1148 -0.15 9.03 -32.88
N TYR A 1149 -1.23 8.96 -32.09
CA TYR A 1149 -2.39 9.83 -32.24
C TYR A 1149 -2.78 10.49 -30.91
N ASP A 1150 -3.02 11.80 -30.95
CA ASP A 1150 -3.55 12.53 -29.79
C ASP A 1150 -5.05 12.24 -29.57
N VAL A 1151 -5.61 12.83 -28.50
CA VAL A 1151 -7.02 12.65 -28.11
C VAL A 1151 -8.01 13.15 -29.16
N ASP A 1152 -7.61 14.11 -29.99
CA ASP A 1152 -8.42 14.69 -31.07
C ASP A 1152 -8.27 13.89 -32.39
N GLY A 1153 -7.38 12.89 -32.40
CA GLY A 1153 -7.13 12.05 -33.57
C GLY A 1153 -6.09 12.61 -34.53
N ASN A 1154 -5.35 13.64 -34.16
CA ASN A 1154 -4.28 14.19 -34.98
C ASN A 1154 -3.03 13.31 -34.92
N GLU A 1155 -2.29 13.25 -36.03
CA GLU A 1155 -1.04 12.52 -36.12
C GLU A 1155 0.08 13.22 -35.34
N VAL A 1156 0.73 12.47 -34.45
CA VAL A 1156 1.90 12.91 -33.69
C VAL A 1156 3.11 12.11 -34.18
N TYR A 1157 4.09 12.80 -34.73
CA TYR A 1157 5.27 12.18 -35.32
C TYR A 1157 6.39 12.06 -34.29
N HIS A 1158 6.83 10.83 -34.01
CA HIS A 1158 7.89 10.52 -33.07
C HIS A 1158 9.13 10.01 -33.79
N ILE A 1159 10.28 10.64 -33.61
CA ILE A 1159 11.58 10.04 -33.99
C ILE A 1159 12.16 9.28 -32.79
N LEU A 1160 12.79 8.13 -33.06
CA LEU A 1160 13.15 7.14 -32.06
C LEU A 1160 14.67 6.94 -31.96
N SER A 1161 15.18 6.85 -30.73
CA SER A 1161 16.54 6.37 -30.48
C SER A 1161 16.73 4.94 -31.01
N ARG A 1162 17.99 4.59 -31.33
CA ARG A 1162 18.35 3.23 -31.77
C ARG A 1162 17.88 2.16 -30.78
N GLN A 1163 18.02 2.43 -29.49
CA GLN A 1163 17.67 1.52 -28.40
C GLN A 1163 16.18 1.25 -28.33
N MET A 1164 15.33 2.25 -28.63
CA MET A 1164 13.89 2.05 -28.70
C MET A 1164 13.51 1.07 -29.83
N VAL A 1165 14.14 1.21 -31.00
CA VAL A 1165 13.93 0.28 -32.12
C VAL A 1165 14.41 -1.13 -31.76
N ALA A 1166 15.56 -1.26 -31.08
CA ALA A 1166 16.06 -2.54 -30.58
C ALA A 1166 15.09 -3.19 -29.57
N PHE A 1167 14.49 -2.39 -28.67
CA PHE A 1167 13.48 -2.87 -27.73
C PHE A 1167 12.22 -3.41 -28.42
N VAL A 1168 11.77 -2.76 -29.51
CA VAL A 1168 10.66 -3.24 -30.34
C VAL A 1168 10.99 -4.61 -30.96
N VAL A 1169 12.20 -4.78 -31.50
CA VAL A 1169 12.67 -6.05 -32.08
C VAL A 1169 12.72 -7.17 -31.03
N GLU A 1170 13.20 -6.83 -29.82
CA GLU A 1170 13.31 -7.76 -28.71
C GLU A 1170 11.94 -8.28 -28.25
N ARG A 1171 10.97 -7.37 -27.99
CA ARG A 1171 9.60 -7.76 -27.61
C ARG A 1171 8.89 -8.60 -28.67
N ARG A 1172 9.09 -8.29 -29.96
CA ARG A 1172 8.60 -9.13 -31.05
C ARG A 1172 9.18 -10.55 -30.99
N LYS A 1173 10.48 -10.69 -30.73
CA LYS A 1173 11.13 -12.00 -30.58
C LYS A 1173 10.56 -12.78 -29.39
N ALA A 1174 10.36 -12.13 -28.24
CA ALA A 1174 9.74 -12.77 -27.08
C ALA A 1174 8.33 -13.31 -27.41
N TRP A 1175 7.51 -12.49 -28.09
CA TRP A 1175 6.16 -12.88 -28.50
C TRP A 1175 6.13 -14.06 -29.47
N ARG A 1176 7.01 -14.06 -30.49
CA ARG A 1176 7.14 -15.18 -31.45
C ARG A 1176 7.55 -16.49 -30.78
N ILE A 1177 8.43 -16.44 -29.77
CA ILE A 1177 8.78 -17.64 -28.99
C ILE A 1177 7.55 -18.18 -28.28
N LEU A 1178 6.77 -17.32 -27.62
CA LEU A 1178 5.57 -17.74 -26.92
C LEU A 1178 4.52 -18.35 -27.86
N GLN A 1179 4.30 -17.77 -29.05
CA GLN A 1179 3.44 -18.33 -30.09
C GLN A 1179 3.91 -19.71 -30.55
N SER A 1180 5.22 -19.88 -30.76
CA SER A 1180 5.79 -21.15 -31.21
C SER A 1180 5.55 -22.29 -30.21
N ARG A 1181 5.55 -22.00 -28.90
CA ARG A 1181 5.29 -22.99 -27.84
C ARG A 1181 3.87 -23.56 -27.93
N VAL A 1182 2.90 -22.78 -28.40
CA VAL A 1182 1.49 -23.20 -28.52
C VAL A 1182 1.11 -23.62 -29.95
N GLY A 1183 2.10 -23.84 -30.82
CA GLY A 1183 1.86 -24.24 -32.21
C GLY A 1183 1.17 -23.16 -33.07
N VAL A 1184 1.20 -21.88 -32.67
CA VAL A 1184 0.66 -20.78 -33.48
C VAL A 1184 1.71 -20.31 -34.48
N GLU A 1185 1.42 -20.50 -35.77
CA GLU A 1185 2.25 -19.97 -36.84
C GLU A 1185 2.06 -18.44 -36.97
N ASN A 1186 3.14 -17.69 -36.76
CA ASN A 1186 3.16 -16.25 -36.93
C ASN A 1186 3.41 -15.90 -38.41
N LYS A 1187 2.42 -15.27 -39.04
CA LYS A 1187 2.47 -14.92 -40.47
C LYS A 1187 3.58 -13.92 -40.79
N ASP A 1188 3.75 -12.91 -39.93
CA ASP A 1188 4.74 -11.84 -40.12
C ASP A 1188 6.17 -12.40 -39.99
N TYR A 1189 6.38 -13.46 -39.19
CA TYR A 1189 7.66 -14.16 -39.12
C TYR A 1189 8.00 -14.91 -40.41
N SER A 1190 7.04 -15.64 -40.98
CA SER A 1190 7.24 -16.38 -42.23
C SER A 1190 7.54 -15.41 -43.39
N GLU A 1191 6.77 -14.33 -43.50
CA GLU A 1191 6.97 -13.26 -44.50
C GLU A 1191 8.35 -12.60 -44.32
N GLN A 1192 8.74 -12.25 -43.09
CA GLN A 1192 10.05 -11.65 -42.83
C GLN A 1192 11.20 -12.60 -43.20
N ARG A 1193 11.09 -13.90 -42.89
CA ARG A 1193 12.14 -14.86 -43.21
C ARG A 1193 12.37 -14.99 -44.71
N GLU A 1194 11.30 -15.03 -45.49
CA GLU A 1194 11.39 -15.08 -46.95
C GLU A 1194 12.02 -13.80 -47.50
N LEU A 1195 11.61 -12.64 -47.00
CA LEU A 1195 12.18 -11.34 -47.37
C LEU A 1195 13.69 -11.30 -47.11
N LEU A 1196 14.12 -11.62 -45.89
CA LEU A 1196 15.53 -11.60 -45.51
C LEU A 1196 16.35 -12.62 -46.29
N ALA A 1197 15.80 -13.80 -46.59
CA ALA A 1197 16.49 -14.81 -47.40
C ALA A 1197 16.73 -14.35 -48.84
N ARG A 1198 15.85 -13.53 -49.43
CA ARG A 1198 16.04 -12.91 -50.74
C ARG A 1198 17.08 -11.80 -50.68
N MET A 1199 17.05 -10.97 -49.64
CA MET A 1199 18.03 -9.90 -49.43
C MET A 1199 19.44 -10.45 -49.19
N ASP A 1200 19.58 -11.49 -48.37
CA ASP A 1200 20.88 -12.11 -48.06
C ASP A 1200 21.49 -12.85 -49.28
N LYS A 1201 20.73 -13.01 -50.38
CA LYS A 1201 21.19 -13.51 -51.70
C LYS A 1201 21.43 -12.39 -52.72
N ASP A 1202 21.34 -11.13 -52.30
CA ASP A 1202 21.40 -9.94 -53.15
C ASP A 1202 20.30 -9.90 -54.25
N GLU A 1203 19.19 -10.62 -54.06
CA GLU A 1203 18.04 -10.62 -55.00
C GLU A 1203 17.15 -9.37 -54.83
N LEU A 1204 17.24 -8.70 -53.68
CA LEU A 1204 16.46 -7.50 -53.34
C LEU A 1204 17.29 -6.56 -52.46
N THR A 1205 17.28 -5.26 -52.77
CA THR A 1205 17.82 -4.22 -51.89
C THR A 1205 16.71 -3.50 -51.11
N ILE A 1206 17.07 -2.76 -50.05
CA ILE A 1206 16.12 -1.89 -49.33
C ILE A 1206 15.49 -0.88 -50.28
N ALA A 1207 16.26 -0.36 -51.25
CA ALA A 1207 15.76 0.60 -52.23
C ALA A 1207 14.69 -0.02 -53.14
N ASP A 1208 14.87 -1.27 -53.57
CA ASP A 1208 13.90 -1.98 -54.41
C ASP A 1208 12.56 -2.14 -53.67
N ILE A 1209 12.62 -2.58 -52.41
CA ILE A 1209 11.44 -2.81 -51.57
C ILE A 1209 10.68 -1.51 -51.30
N MET A 1210 11.40 -0.43 -50.98
CA MET A 1210 10.79 0.88 -50.74
C MET A 1210 10.14 1.46 -52.01
N THR A 1211 10.74 1.20 -53.18
CA THR A 1211 10.18 1.60 -54.48
C THR A 1211 8.88 0.84 -54.77
N GLU A 1212 8.87 -0.48 -54.57
CA GLU A 1212 7.67 -1.32 -54.73
C GLU A 1212 6.52 -0.87 -53.83
N ARG A 1213 6.79 -0.55 -52.55
CA ARG A 1213 5.77 -0.06 -51.61
C ARG A 1213 5.19 1.29 -52.03
N THR A 1214 6.05 2.21 -52.44
CA THR A 1214 5.62 3.52 -52.95
C THR A 1214 4.75 3.37 -54.21
N ALA A 1215 5.05 2.40 -55.07
CA ALA A 1215 4.24 2.09 -56.25
C ALA A 1215 2.91 1.39 -55.91
N SER A 1216 2.81 0.67 -54.78
CA SER A 1216 1.57 0.02 -54.31
C SER A 1216 0.63 0.95 -53.54
N LEU A 1217 1.15 2.07 -53.04
CA LEU A 1217 0.40 3.10 -52.29
C LEU A 1217 -0.14 4.22 -53.19
N ASN A 1218 0.37 4.34 -54.42
CA ASN A 1218 -0.13 5.21 -55.49
C ASN A 1218 -1.06 4.41 -56.41
#